data_AF-A0A194Q1B1-F1
#
_entry.id   AF-A0A194Q1B1-F1
#
_cell.length_a   1.000
_cell.length_b   1.000
_cell.length_c   1.000
_cell.angle_alpha   90.00
_cell.angle_beta   90.00
_cell.angle_gamma   90.00
#
_symmetry.space_group_name_H-M   'P 1'
#
loop_
_entity.id
_entity.type
_entity.pdbx_description
1 polymer ?
#
loop_
_entity_poly.entity_id
_entity_poly.type
_entity_poly.pdbx_seq_one_letter_code
_entity_poly.pdbx_strand_id
1 'polypeptide(L)'
;MASENKNVPYTIPMDNRNAPPPPYGIVGLSYSPYEQPNVKQDQKPDTGQQPTENNTSTIMSLPEIIVDVDDQDTLVANMIFSLKSIRHAFIKKVFFIVLVQLLITAFVTYGLMKWELYMNFALGNIYLVLGISVSCYITTFLAMLCFTSARRKVPYNYMFLLLFTLSLTILLPLVIADIPFEQIVFAASSTFAIVTALTLFAFQTKIDFTYLSGFGLSLVVPMIVFGIGALMQKYDTLQLLYVTIVVIVISVYIVIDIQLIIGGEHRLSFSPEEYYGKSHAAGTEGRAGQGVKALADPAAMDCAQMLSDHAKAFDAIFFISATRDENDKGIYVISGCERRSMGMCNGLFYIGLPGKGLLCSKKIPDTVLFGAPIGEFSAEGIKMEPLEPMKKWALSYKGKMWYQNEPTKLVDVEFTGEWSATSKYFDFDTDLYPPAIIRSIAREKWSRQYFEGLKTAHQSHYEQFGVLKCKFKIEQESFEYTLPSFRDHSFGHKRDWSLMHRYAFHHMFLTDGTSISVGVICQPLTASTMEAGVVALPNGELHPVQWVDLQLYQHGEGGTAPRDYAFRFQAGHKVYTAQVIVEYESVHYVSSEWEARMVERFCRFTVNGVAGRGVSEFHYRHTDGRPDRCSWSVFGDMSGPHDLAAPAGESGASISPPQSSD
;
A
#
# COMPACT_ATOMS: atom_id res chain seq x y z
N MET A 1 -27.02 1.77 -62.79
CA MET A 1 -27.33 3.08 -63.38
C MET A 1 -26.79 4.15 -62.44
N ALA A 2 -26.04 5.10 -62.98
CA ALA A 2 -25.33 6.16 -62.27
C ALA A 2 -26.24 7.33 -61.87
N SER A 3 -25.87 8.03 -60.77
CA SER A 3 -25.79 9.51 -60.58
C SER A 3 -25.87 9.84 -59.08
N GLU A 4 -24.77 10.18 -58.41
CA GLU A 4 -24.22 11.54 -58.22
C GLU A 4 -25.09 12.56 -57.46
N ASN A 5 -24.68 12.79 -56.20
CA ASN A 5 -24.31 14.05 -55.56
C ASN A 5 -25.21 15.31 -55.65
N LYS A 6 -25.62 15.84 -54.48
CA LYS A 6 -25.60 17.29 -54.18
C LYS A 6 -25.25 17.57 -52.72
N ASN A 7 -24.19 18.37 -52.56
CA ASN A 7 -23.70 19.03 -51.34
C ASN A 7 -24.67 20.07 -50.77
N VAL A 8 -24.64 20.26 -49.45
CA VAL A 8 -24.94 21.54 -48.77
C VAL A 8 -23.90 21.73 -47.64
N PRO A 9 -23.25 22.91 -47.51
CA PRO A 9 -22.11 23.11 -46.61
C PRO A 9 -22.55 23.59 -45.21
N TYR A 10 -21.90 23.10 -44.15
CA TYR A 10 -21.95 23.70 -42.82
C TYR A 10 -20.69 24.55 -42.59
N THR A 11 -20.87 25.86 -42.57
CA THR A 11 -19.89 26.85 -42.12
C THR A 11 -19.82 26.89 -40.59
N ILE A 12 -18.61 26.77 -40.04
CA ILE A 12 -18.27 26.95 -38.62
C ILE A 12 -18.10 28.46 -38.36
N PRO A 13 -18.70 29.05 -37.31
CA PRO A 13 -18.30 30.38 -36.86
C PRO A 13 -16.99 30.27 -36.06
N MET A 14 -15.94 30.94 -36.54
CA MET A 14 -14.80 31.29 -35.69
C MET A 14 -15.20 32.47 -34.81
N ASP A 15 -15.08 32.33 -33.49
CA ASP A 15 -14.93 33.48 -32.60
C ASP A 15 -13.88 33.22 -31.50
N ASN A 16 -13.30 34.34 -31.10
CA ASN A 16 -12.04 34.69 -30.48
C ASN A 16 -11.31 33.74 -29.52
N ARG A 17 -10.00 33.62 -29.80
CA ARG A 17 -8.94 33.33 -28.85
C ARG A 17 -8.75 34.52 -27.90
N ASN A 18 -8.46 34.21 -26.63
CA ASN A 18 -8.00 35.10 -25.54
C ASN A 18 -9.04 35.58 -24.51
N ALA A 19 -9.58 34.65 -23.72
CA ALA A 19 -10.09 34.96 -22.38
C ALA A 19 -9.46 33.99 -21.35
N PRO A 20 -8.86 34.46 -20.25
CA PRO A 20 -8.41 33.58 -19.16
C PRO A 20 -9.62 32.99 -18.41
N PRO A 21 -9.55 31.72 -17.95
CA PRO A 21 -10.62 31.10 -17.18
C PRO A 21 -10.76 31.75 -15.79
N PRO A 22 -11.98 31.79 -15.22
CA PRO A 22 -12.24 32.41 -13.93
C PRO A 22 -11.63 31.57 -12.77
N PRO A 23 -11.26 32.21 -11.64
CA PRO A 23 -10.69 31.52 -10.50
C PRO A 23 -11.76 30.71 -9.76
N TYR A 24 -11.53 29.39 -9.61
CA TYR A 24 -12.38 28.53 -8.78
C TYR A 24 -12.17 28.83 -7.29
N GLY A 25 -13.20 29.39 -6.66
CA GLY A 25 -13.28 29.60 -5.22
C GLY A 25 -13.54 28.28 -4.48
N ILE A 26 -12.79 28.09 -3.39
CA ILE A 26 -12.96 27.00 -2.42
C ILE A 26 -14.15 27.34 -1.53
N VAL A 27 -15.19 26.50 -1.52
CA VAL A 27 -16.24 26.52 -0.49
C VAL A 27 -16.06 25.27 0.36
N GLY A 28 -15.60 25.46 1.60
CA GLY A 28 -15.49 24.41 2.60
C GLY A 28 -16.85 24.11 3.24
N LEU A 29 -17.10 22.84 3.54
CA LEU A 29 -18.19 22.41 4.42
C LEU A 29 -17.67 21.41 5.45
N SER A 30 -18.01 21.73 6.69
CA SER A 30 -17.60 21.15 7.97
C SER A 30 -18.26 19.79 8.26
N TYR A 31 -17.49 18.85 8.82
CA TYR A 31 -18.01 17.61 9.41
C TYR A 31 -18.38 17.80 10.90
N SER A 32 -19.54 17.25 11.30
CA SER A 32 -19.96 17.08 12.70
C SER A 32 -19.71 15.63 13.14
N PRO A 33 -19.30 15.33 14.39
CA PRO A 33 -19.04 13.97 14.84
C PRO A 33 -20.33 13.21 15.22
N TYR A 34 -20.39 11.92 14.89
CA TYR A 34 -21.44 10.97 15.30
C TYR A 34 -21.08 10.26 16.62
N GLU A 35 -22.09 10.03 17.45
CA GLU A 35 -22.06 9.31 18.74
C GLU A 35 -21.83 7.79 18.58
N GLN A 36 -21.08 7.19 19.50
CA GLN A 36 -20.83 5.73 19.58
C GLN A 36 -21.83 5.04 20.52
N PRO A 37 -22.32 3.81 20.21
CA PRO A 37 -23.03 2.97 21.17
C PRO A 37 -22.07 2.06 21.99
N ASN A 38 -22.42 1.90 23.26
CA ASN A 38 -21.78 1.08 24.31
C ASN A 38 -21.69 -0.43 23.97
N VAL A 39 -20.54 -1.06 24.21
CA VAL A 39 -20.35 -2.51 24.20
C VAL A 39 -20.09 -3.03 25.61
N LYS A 40 -20.85 -4.05 26.03
CA LYS A 40 -20.73 -4.76 27.32
C LYS A 40 -19.51 -5.69 27.33
N GLN A 41 -18.83 -5.74 28.47
CA GLN A 41 -17.71 -6.64 28.80
C GLN A 41 -18.19 -8.08 28.99
N ASP A 42 -17.41 -9.05 28.49
CA ASP A 42 -17.44 -10.43 28.96
C ASP A 42 -16.05 -11.01 29.21
N GLN A 43 -16.07 -12.04 30.05
CA GLN A 43 -15.07 -12.43 31.04
C GLN A 43 -13.91 -13.29 30.54
N LYS A 44 -12.84 -13.27 31.35
CA LYS A 44 -11.55 -13.97 31.24
C LYS A 44 -11.62 -15.37 31.90
N PRO A 45 -10.89 -16.40 31.41
CA PRO A 45 -10.52 -17.55 32.24
C PRO A 45 -9.08 -17.50 32.74
N ASP A 46 -8.87 -18.22 33.82
CA ASP A 46 -7.81 -18.06 34.82
C ASP A 46 -6.61 -19.01 34.63
N THR A 47 -5.57 -18.72 35.40
CA THR A 47 -4.19 -19.21 35.43
C THR A 47 -3.92 -20.69 35.74
N GLY A 48 -2.73 -21.19 35.32
CA GLY A 48 -1.92 -22.08 36.16
C GLY A 48 -0.78 -22.85 35.48
N GLN A 49 0.48 -22.45 35.73
CA GLN A 49 1.65 -23.26 36.17
C GLN A 49 3.02 -22.78 35.63
N GLN A 50 3.99 -22.76 36.56
CA GLN A 50 5.44 -22.52 36.47
C GLN A 50 6.09 -23.57 37.43
N PRO A 51 7.43 -23.75 37.54
CA PRO A 51 8.57 -23.31 36.72
C PRO A 51 9.65 -24.44 36.52
N THR A 52 10.78 -24.15 35.84
CA THR A 52 12.17 -24.36 36.37
C THR A 52 13.26 -23.92 35.35
N GLU A 53 14.39 -23.44 35.89
CA GLU A 53 15.54 -22.81 35.20
C GLU A 53 16.59 -23.79 34.66
N ASN A 54 17.30 -23.42 33.58
CA ASN A 54 18.76 -23.55 33.47
C ASN A 54 19.34 -22.78 32.25
N ASN A 55 20.44 -22.06 32.50
CA ASN A 55 21.21 -21.27 31.54
C ASN A 55 22.17 -22.13 30.70
N THR A 56 22.21 -21.98 29.38
CA THR A 56 23.48 -21.97 28.59
C THR A 56 23.27 -21.32 27.22
N SER A 57 24.25 -20.51 26.81
CA SER A 57 24.39 -19.84 25.51
C SER A 57 24.52 -20.81 24.33
N THR A 58 23.59 -20.74 23.37
CA THR A 58 23.69 -21.39 22.06
C THR A 58 23.09 -20.51 20.97
N ILE A 59 23.81 -20.40 19.85
CA ILE A 59 23.43 -19.73 18.60
C ILE A 59 22.04 -20.23 18.16
N MET A 60 21.08 -19.31 18.01
CA MET A 60 19.70 -19.67 17.62
C MET A 60 19.64 -19.89 16.11
N SER A 61 19.89 -21.13 15.67
CA SER A 61 19.36 -21.66 14.42
C SER A 61 17.84 -21.79 14.55
N LEU A 62 17.06 -21.23 13.62
CA LEU A 62 15.61 -21.43 13.59
C LEU A 62 15.30 -22.94 13.46
N PRO A 63 14.41 -23.50 14.29
CA PRO A 63 13.92 -24.85 14.08
C PRO A 63 12.99 -24.84 12.86
N GLU A 64 13.12 -25.87 12.04
CA GLU A 64 12.16 -26.23 11.00
C GLU A 64 10.85 -26.64 11.70
N ILE A 65 9.85 -25.75 11.74
CA ILE A 65 8.55 -26.04 12.32
C ILE A 65 7.63 -26.54 11.21
N ILE A 66 7.39 -27.85 11.18
CA ILE A 66 6.24 -28.44 10.50
C ILE A 66 5.03 -28.12 11.39
N VAL A 67 4.12 -27.26 10.93
CA VAL A 67 2.88 -26.91 11.65
C VAL A 67 1.68 -27.51 10.91
N ASP A 68 0.90 -28.31 11.63
CA ASP A 68 -0.39 -28.85 11.20
C ASP A 68 -1.45 -27.75 11.00
N VAL A 69 -2.42 -28.04 10.14
CA VAL A 69 -3.30 -27.12 9.39
C VAL A 69 -4.40 -26.38 10.22
N ASP A 70 -4.30 -26.24 11.55
CA ASP A 70 -5.43 -25.71 12.36
C ASP A 70 -5.16 -24.39 13.13
N ASP A 71 -4.07 -23.67 12.84
CA ASP A 71 -3.66 -22.54 13.69
C ASP A 71 -3.39 -21.23 12.92
N GLN A 72 -4.09 -21.01 11.79
CA GLN A 72 -3.94 -19.79 10.98
C GLN A 72 -4.42 -18.53 11.74
N ASP A 73 -5.49 -18.65 12.54
CA ASP A 73 -5.98 -17.57 13.42
C ASP A 73 -5.00 -17.26 14.55
N THR A 74 -4.30 -18.27 15.06
CA THR A 74 -3.29 -18.13 16.11
C THR A 74 -2.00 -17.57 15.54
N LEU A 75 -1.65 -17.89 14.28
CA LEU A 75 -0.56 -17.25 13.54
C LEU A 75 -0.86 -15.76 13.28
N VAL A 76 -2.09 -15.42 12.88
CA VAL A 76 -2.55 -14.05 12.68
C VAL A 76 -2.61 -13.28 13.99
N ALA A 77 -3.14 -13.89 15.06
CA ALA A 77 -3.10 -13.32 16.40
C ALA A 77 -1.66 -13.12 16.86
N ASN A 78 -0.76 -14.07 16.61
CA ASN A 78 0.67 -13.98 16.92
C ASN A 78 1.38 -12.93 16.07
N MET A 79 0.97 -12.69 14.82
CA MET A 79 1.55 -11.66 13.94
C MET A 79 1.03 -10.26 14.22
N ILE A 80 -0.27 -10.08 14.48
CA ILE A 80 -0.85 -8.81 14.96
C ILE A 80 -0.28 -8.49 16.34
N PHE A 81 -0.20 -9.50 17.21
CA PHE A 81 0.51 -9.41 18.47
C PHE A 81 1.98 -9.13 18.26
N SER A 82 2.64 -9.68 17.23
CA SER A 82 4.04 -9.40 16.89
C SER A 82 4.24 -7.97 16.40
N LEU A 83 3.41 -7.43 15.50
CA LEU A 83 3.46 -6.04 15.04
C LEU A 83 3.18 -5.05 16.19
N LYS A 84 2.16 -5.36 17.01
CA LYS A 84 1.88 -4.63 18.25
C LYS A 84 3.06 -4.75 19.21
N SER A 85 3.63 -5.94 19.38
CA SER A 85 4.78 -6.24 20.24
C SER A 85 6.05 -5.57 19.75
N ILE A 86 6.30 -5.46 18.44
CA ILE A 86 7.44 -4.79 17.82
C ILE A 86 7.32 -3.28 18.04
N ARG A 87 6.14 -2.69 17.81
CA ARG A 87 5.88 -1.27 18.13
C ARG A 87 6.05 -0.99 19.62
N HIS A 88 5.49 -1.83 20.48
CA HIS A 88 5.68 -1.72 21.92
C HIS A 88 7.14 -1.96 22.34
N ALA A 89 7.87 -2.87 21.70
CA ALA A 89 9.28 -3.14 21.99
C ALA A 89 10.16 -1.95 21.59
N PHE A 90 9.85 -1.30 20.47
CA PHE A 90 10.49 -0.04 20.07
C PHE A 90 10.22 1.06 21.10
N ILE A 91 8.97 1.28 21.48
CA ILE A 91 8.58 2.30 22.47
C ILE A 91 9.25 2.01 23.82
N LYS A 92 9.19 0.78 24.31
CA LYS A 92 9.84 0.30 25.54
C LYS A 92 11.35 0.57 25.50
N LYS A 93 12.00 0.31 24.37
CA LYS A 93 13.42 0.54 24.17
C LYS A 93 13.77 2.03 24.23
N VAL A 94 12.99 2.89 23.59
CA VAL A 94 13.20 4.35 23.62
C VAL A 94 13.07 4.88 25.06
N PHE A 95 11.98 4.54 25.75
CA PHE A 95 11.76 4.98 27.13
C PHE A 95 12.82 4.44 28.10
N PHE A 96 13.23 3.18 27.95
CA PHE A 96 14.29 2.61 28.76
C PHE A 96 15.62 3.33 28.56
N ILE A 97 15.98 3.67 27.31
CA ILE A 97 17.18 4.44 27.03
C ILE A 97 17.11 5.82 27.69
N VAL A 98 15.98 6.53 27.56
CA VAL A 98 15.78 7.84 28.19
C VAL A 98 15.89 7.75 29.72
N LEU A 99 15.31 6.71 30.33
CA LEU A 99 15.41 6.46 31.76
C LEU A 99 16.87 6.28 32.22
N VAL A 100 17.64 5.48 31.48
CA VAL A 100 19.08 5.28 31.75
C VAL A 100 19.87 6.58 31.58
N GLN A 101 19.58 7.37 30.54
CA GLN A 101 20.22 8.67 30.34
C GLN A 101 19.96 9.64 31.49
N LEU A 102 18.73 9.70 32.00
CA LEU A 102 18.37 10.54 33.14
C LEU A 102 19.09 10.10 34.42
N LEU A 103 19.19 8.80 34.67
CA LEU A 103 19.93 8.25 35.82
C LEU A 103 21.42 8.58 35.76
N ILE A 104 22.06 8.39 34.59
CA ILE A 104 23.45 8.75 34.37
C ILE A 104 23.65 10.24 34.61
N THR A 105 22.77 11.07 34.03
CA THR A 105 22.85 12.54 34.17
C THR A 105 22.76 12.95 35.64
N ALA A 106 21.78 12.43 36.39
CA ALA A 106 21.59 12.76 37.79
C ALA A 106 22.78 12.32 38.67
N PHE A 107 23.23 11.06 38.51
CA PHE A 107 24.31 10.49 39.32
C PHE A 107 25.64 11.20 39.08
N VAL A 108 25.99 11.41 37.82
CA VAL A 108 27.26 12.05 37.46
C VAL A 108 27.24 13.54 37.80
N THR A 109 26.12 14.25 37.56
CA THR A 109 25.98 15.66 37.99
C THR A 109 26.16 15.78 39.50
N TYR A 110 25.53 14.92 40.28
CA TYR A 110 25.71 14.88 41.74
C TYR A 110 27.17 14.64 42.13
N GLY A 111 27.84 13.67 41.51
CA GLY A 111 29.25 13.37 41.75
C GLY A 111 30.17 14.55 41.41
N LEU A 112 29.92 15.22 40.28
CA LEU A 112 30.67 16.40 39.84
C LEU A 112 30.48 17.58 40.79
N MET A 113 29.26 17.86 41.24
CA MET A 113 28.98 18.93 42.22
C MET A 113 29.67 18.70 43.56
N LYS A 114 29.85 17.44 43.98
CA LYS A 114 30.55 17.08 45.22
C LYS A 114 32.07 17.03 45.06
N TRP A 115 32.58 17.04 43.83
CA TRP A 115 34.00 16.97 43.56
C TRP A 115 34.61 18.37 43.56
N GLU A 116 35.11 18.80 44.72
CA GLU A 116 35.66 20.15 44.93
C GLU A 116 36.75 20.53 43.92
N LEU A 117 37.65 19.60 43.57
CA LEU A 117 38.70 19.85 42.59
C LEU A 117 38.13 20.16 41.19
N TYR A 118 37.11 19.41 40.76
CA TYR A 118 36.43 19.65 39.50
C TYR A 118 35.68 20.98 39.52
N MET A 119 34.90 21.26 40.57
CA MET A 119 34.12 22.51 40.65
C MET A 119 35.03 23.75 40.72
N ASN A 120 36.14 23.69 41.46
CA ASN A 120 37.11 24.79 41.50
C ASN A 120 37.77 25.02 40.14
N PHE A 121 38.15 23.94 39.43
CA PHE A 121 38.69 24.04 38.08
C PHE A 121 37.66 24.59 37.09
N ALA A 122 36.43 24.07 37.14
CA ALA A 122 35.39 24.38 36.17
C ALA A 122 34.82 25.79 36.36
N LEU A 123 34.65 26.27 37.60
CA LEU A 123 34.27 27.66 37.87
C LEU A 123 35.42 28.63 37.58
N GLY A 124 36.67 28.25 37.88
CA GLY A 124 37.85 29.05 37.54
C GLY A 124 38.09 29.21 36.03
N ASN A 125 37.63 28.24 35.23
CA ASN A 125 37.74 28.21 33.77
C ASN A 125 36.36 28.10 33.09
N ILE A 126 35.36 28.80 33.62
CA ILE A 126 33.94 28.61 33.23
C ILE A 126 33.70 28.74 31.73
N TYR A 127 34.29 29.74 31.06
CA TYR A 127 34.13 29.93 29.61
C TYR A 127 34.70 28.78 28.78
N LEU A 128 35.78 28.16 29.25
CA LEU A 128 36.42 27.02 28.57
C LEU A 128 35.55 25.76 28.72
N VAL A 129 35.11 25.44 29.94
CA VAL A 129 34.31 24.23 30.20
C VAL A 129 32.90 24.36 29.59
N LEU A 130 32.29 25.54 29.70
CA LEU A 130 31.02 25.85 29.06
C LEU A 130 31.12 25.78 27.53
N GLY A 131 32.14 26.42 26.96
CA GLY A 131 32.38 26.46 25.53
C GLY A 131 32.59 25.07 24.92
N ILE A 132 33.42 24.23 25.55
CA ILE A 132 33.66 22.86 25.07
C ILE A 132 32.40 21.99 25.18
N SER A 133 31.71 22.04 26.32
CA SER A 133 30.50 21.23 26.55
C SER A 133 29.35 21.61 25.61
N VAL A 134 29.09 22.90 25.42
CA VAL A 134 28.06 23.40 24.49
C VAL A 134 28.44 23.12 23.03
N SER A 135 29.71 23.29 22.66
CA SER A 135 30.17 22.98 21.29
C SER A 135 30.04 21.49 20.99
N CYS A 136 30.38 20.62 21.94
CA CYS A 136 30.22 19.17 21.82
C CYS A 136 28.74 18.79 21.69
N TYR A 137 27.86 19.38 22.51
CA TYR A 137 26.41 19.18 22.45
C TYR A 137 25.83 19.57 21.08
N ILE A 138 26.10 20.79 20.61
CA ILE A 138 25.60 21.31 19.33
C ILE A 138 26.15 20.48 18.17
N THR A 139 27.44 20.16 18.17
CA THR A 139 28.07 19.37 17.10
C THR A 139 27.45 17.97 17.02
N THR A 140 27.24 17.32 18.16
CA THR A 140 26.63 15.98 18.22
C THR A 140 25.16 16.03 17.76
N PHE A 141 24.42 17.07 18.15
CA PHE A 141 23.04 17.30 17.71
C PHE A 141 22.94 17.53 16.19
N LEU A 142 23.75 18.45 15.65
CA LEU A 142 23.80 18.72 14.21
C LEU A 142 24.25 17.49 13.42
N ALA A 143 25.19 16.70 13.95
CA ALA A 143 25.61 15.45 13.33
C ALA A 143 24.45 14.45 13.24
N MET A 144 23.63 14.30 14.29
CA MET A 144 22.47 13.39 14.26
C MET A 144 21.36 13.89 13.32
N LEU A 145 21.20 15.20 13.16
CA LEU A 145 20.25 15.81 12.21
C LEU A 145 20.70 15.63 10.75
N CYS A 146 21.95 15.98 10.44
CA CYS A 146 22.48 16.03 9.08
C CYS A 146 22.88 14.63 8.55
N PHE A 147 23.31 13.70 9.42
CA PHE A 147 23.77 12.38 9.01
C PHE A 147 22.75 11.29 9.41
N THR A 148 21.78 11.06 8.52
CA THR A 148 20.77 10.00 8.65
C THR A 148 21.38 8.60 8.82
N SER A 149 22.48 8.32 8.13
CA SER A 149 23.20 7.03 8.20
C SER A 149 23.79 6.74 9.59
N ALA A 150 24.28 7.77 10.29
CA ALA A 150 24.89 7.63 11.62
C ALA A 150 23.83 7.42 12.72
N ARG A 151 22.68 8.09 12.61
CA ARG A 151 21.53 7.94 13.52
C ARG A 151 20.86 6.56 13.42
N ARG A 152 20.98 5.88 12.28
CA ARG A 152 20.27 4.63 11.98
C ARG A 152 21.12 3.36 12.10
N LYS A 153 22.45 3.48 12.15
CA LYS A 153 23.37 2.32 12.19
C LYS A 153 23.86 2.04 13.61
N VAL A 154 23.69 0.80 14.07
CA VAL A 154 24.33 0.30 15.29
C VAL A 154 25.81 0.01 14.99
N PRO A 155 26.77 0.35 15.86
CA PRO A 155 26.60 0.94 17.20
C PRO A 155 26.62 2.47 17.24
N TYR A 156 26.81 3.14 16.10
CA TYR A 156 27.00 4.59 16.02
C TYR A 156 25.88 5.39 16.67
N ASN A 157 24.62 4.97 16.50
CA ASN A 157 23.48 5.63 17.13
C ASN A 157 23.59 5.73 18.66
N TYR A 158 24.02 4.67 19.35
CA TYR A 158 24.22 4.67 20.80
C TYR A 158 25.46 5.47 21.20
N MET A 159 26.51 5.48 20.38
CA MET A 159 27.70 6.29 20.64
C MET A 159 27.39 7.78 20.59
N PHE A 160 26.65 8.24 19.56
CA PHE A 160 26.22 9.64 19.46
C PHE A 160 25.26 10.01 20.58
N LEU A 161 24.34 9.12 20.95
CA LEU A 161 23.40 9.34 22.04
C LEU A 161 24.10 9.43 23.41
N LEU A 162 25.12 8.59 23.65
CA LEU A 162 25.95 8.65 24.86
C LEU A 162 26.77 9.95 24.90
N LEU A 163 27.41 10.33 23.80
CA LEU A 163 28.19 11.57 23.70
C LEU A 163 27.32 12.80 23.96
N PHE A 164 26.11 12.81 23.38
CA PHE A 164 25.10 13.85 23.63
C PHE A 164 24.76 13.94 25.13
N THR A 165 24.51 12.80 25.77
CA THR A 165 24.19 12.73 27.21
C THR A 165 25.33 13.22 28.09
N LEU A 166 26.56 12.80 27.80
CA LEU A 166 27.76 13.19 28.57
C LEU A 166 28.04 14.69 28.44
N SER A 167 27.90 15.26 27.24
CA SER A 167 28.09 16.69 27.03
C SER A 167 27.13 17.54 27.87
N LEU A 168 25.87 17.10 27.97
CA LEU A 168 24.85 17.75 28.81
C LEU A 168 25.13 17.55 30.30
N THR A 169 25.60 16.37 30.69
CA THR A 169 25.90 16.03 32.09
C THR A 169 27.08 16.84 32.65
N ILE A 170 28.07 17.19 31.83
CA ILE A 170 29.20 18.05 32.23
C ILE A 170 28.76 19.53 32.29
N LEU A 171 27.82 19.93 31.44
CA LEU A 171 27.26 21.29 31.42
C LEU A 171 26.40 21.58 32.65
N LEU A 172 25.58 20.61 33.07
CA LEU A 172 24.51 20.80 34.05
C LEU A 172 24.98 21.34 35.43
N PRO A 173 26.07 20.84 36.07
CA PRO A 173 26.57 21.36 37.34
C PRO A 173 26.90 22.85 37.35
N LEU A 174 27.31 23.41 36.20
CA LEU A 174 27.69 24.82 36.08
C LEU A 174 26.48 25.73 36.01
N VAL A 175 25.39 25.27 35.38
CA VAL A 175 24.15 26.04 35.22
C VAL A 175 23.35 26.08 36.52
N ILE A 176 23.44 25.02 37.32
CA ILE A 176 22.69 24.89 38.58
C ILE A 176 23.54 25.22 39.82
N ALA A 177 24.75 25.74 39.64
CA ALA A 177 25.70 25.98 40.73
C ALA A 177 25.13 26.90 41.83
N ASP A 178 24.30 27.87 41.45
CA ASP A 178 23.67 28.84 42.35
C ASP A 178 22.29 28.40 42.86
N ILE A 179 21.82 27.20 42.48
CA ILE A 179 20.51 26.69 42.88
C ILE A 179 20.66 25.86 44.17
N PRO A 180 19.80 26.07 45.18
CA PRO A 180 19.80 25.25 46.39
C PRO A 180 19.66 23.76 46.09
N PHE A 181 20.43 22.94 46.79
CA PHE A 181 20.52 21.49 46.56
C PHE A 181 19.17 20.78 46.69
N GLU A 182 18.33 21.22 47.64
CA GLU A 182 17.00 20.68 47.86
C GLU A 182 16.09 20.87 46.63
N GLN A 183 16.22 21.99 45.93
CA GLN A 183 15.44 22.28 44.73
C GLN A 183 15.89 21.42 43.54
N ILE A 184 17.20 21.18 43.42
CA ILE A 184 17.78 20.33 42.38
C ILE A 184 17.31 18.88 42.55
N VAL A 185 17.38 18.34 43.77
CA VAL A 185 16.93 16.97 44.08
C VAL A 185 15.43 16.83 43.86
N PHE A 186 14.64 17.86 44.20
CA PHE A 186 13.21 17.88 43.98
C PHE A 186 12.85 17.86 42.48
N ALA A 187 13.50 18.67 41.65
CA ALA A 187 13.27 18.71 40.21
C ALA A 187 13.69 17.39 39.52
N ALA A 188 14.85 16.84 39.91
CA ALA A 188 15.35 15.57 39.37
C ALA A 188 14.45 14.38 39.75
N SER A 189 14.01 14.30 41.02
CA SER A 189 13.10 13.24 41.48
C SER A 189 11.71 13.34 40.85
N SER A 190 11.18 14.54 40.65
CA SER A 190 9.90 14.76 39.97
C SER A 190 9.96 14.32 38.49
N THR A 191 11.01 14.70 37.77
CA THR A 191 11.22 14.31 36.38
C THR A 191 11.40 12.80 36.24
N PHE A 192 12.18 12.19 37.14
CA PHE A 192 12.37 10.75 37.18
C PHE A 192 11.06 9.99 37.45
N ALA A 193 10.24 10.46 38.39
CA ALA A 193 8.95 9.84 38.71
C ALA A 193 8.00 9.86 37.51
N ILE A 194 7.97 10.97 36.76
CA ILE A 194 7.09 11.11 35.59
C ILE A 194 7.57 10.25 34.43
N VAL A 195 8.86 10.30 34.10
CA VAL A 195 9.40 9.45 33.04
C VAL A 195 9.25 7.98 33.39
N THR A 196 9.42 7.60 34.66
CA THR A 196 9.15 6.23 35.14
C THR A 196 7.68 5.87 34.99
N ALA A 197 6.74 6.75 35.35
CA ALA A 197 5.31 6.49 35.18
C ALA A 197 4.93 6.32 33.69
N LEU A 198 5.43 7.19 32.81
CA LEU A 198 5.24 7.09 31.36
C LEU A 198 5.88 5.81 30.80
N THR A 199 7.07 5.45 31.29
CA THR A 199 7.80 4.23 30.92
C THR A 199 7.03 2.98 31.35
N LEU A 200 6.55 2.93 32.59
CA LEU A 200 5.74 1.82 33.12
C LEU A 200 4.41 1.68 32.38
N PHE A 201 3.77 2.79 32.05
CA PHE A 201 2.56 2.79 31.22
C PHE A 201 2.87 2.28 29.80
N ALA A 202 3.97 2.70 29.19
CA ALA A 202 4.43 2.17 27.91
C ALA A 202 4.81 0.68 27.97
N PHE A 203 5.22 0.17 29.15
CA PHE A 203 5.47 -1.25 29.38
C PHE A 203 4.18 -2.08 29.49
N GLN A 204 3.06 -1.47 29.91
CA GLN A 204 1.75 -2.13 30.00
C GLN A 204 1.14 -2.32 28.62
N THR A 205 1.08 -3.57 28.15
CA THR A 205 0.63 -3.96 26.80
C THR A 205 -0.88 -3.97 26.60
N LYS A 206 -1.66 -3.67 27.65
CA LYS A 206 -3.12 -3.86 27.65
C LYS A 206 -3.91 -2.63 27.21
N ILE A 207 -3.31 -1.44 27.25
CA ILE A 207 -3.97 -0.17 26.93
C ILE A 207 -3.23 0.44 25.74
N ASP A 208 -3.95 0.64 24.63
CA ASP A 208 -3.37 1.33 23.49
C ASP A 208 -3.06 2.79 23.88
N PHE A 209 -1.83 3.21 23.57
CA PHE A 209 -1.37 4.59 23.74
C PHE A 209 -2.11 5.45 22.71
N THR A 210 -3.35 5.81 23.03
CA THR A 210 -4.23 6.65 22.22
C THR A 210 -4.06 8.10 22.64
N TYR A 211 -4.48 9.05 21.80
CA TYR A 211 -4.44 10.47 22.13
C TYR A 211 -5.08 10.73 23.51
N LEU A 212 -6.26 10.18 23.78
CA LEU A 212 -6.96 10.41 25.04
C LEU A 212 -6.22 9.83 26.27
N SER A 213 -5.69 8.61 26.19
CA SER A 213 -4.99 7.97 27.31
C SER A 213 -3.60 8.58 27.58
N GLY A 214 -2.86 8.94 26.53
CA GLY A 214 -1.56 9.61 26.63
C GLY A 214 -1.68 11.03 27.19
N PHE A 215 -2.63 11.83 26.68
CA PHE A 215 -2.87 13.18 27.21
C PHE A 215 -3.34 13.15 28.67
N GLY A 216 -4.27 12.24 29.02
CA GLY A 216 -4.74 12.08 30.40
C GLY A 216 -3.61 11.78 31.39
N LEU A 217 -2.71 10.85 31.05
CA LEU A 217 -1.57 10.50 31.91
C LEU A 217 -0.56 11.65 32.04
N SER A 218 -0.30 12.38 30.96
CA SER A 218 0.63 13.53 30.94
C SER A 218 0.18 14.71 31.81
N LEU A 219 -1.11 14.77 32.17
CA LEU A 219 -1.69 15.80 33.03
C LEU A 219 -1.81 15.33 34.48
N VAL A 220 -2.25 14.09 34.70
CA VAL A 220 -2.56 13.57 36.04
C VAL A 220 -1.30 13.31 36.87
N VAL A 221 -0.25 12.72 36.28
CA VAL A 221 0.97 12.37 37.03
C VAL A 221 1.69 13.61 37.57
N PRO A 222 1.95 14.67 36.78
CA PRO A 222 2.55 15.89 37.29
C PRO A 222 1.71 16.58 38.37
N MET A 223 0.37 16.48 38.28
CA MET A 223 -0.54 17.05 39.25
C MET A 223 -0.53 16.33 40.60
N ILE A 224 -0.34 15.00 40.59
CA ILE A 224 -0.14 14.21 41.82
C ILE A 224 1.18 14.57 42.49
N VAL A 225 2.27 14.69 41.70
CA VAL A 225 3.59 15.09 42.22
C VAL A 225 3.54 16.50 42.81
N PHE A 226 2.84 17.43 42.16
CA PHE A 226 2.56 18.77 42.70
C PHE A 226 1.81 18.72 44.02
N GLY A 227 0.72 17.94 44.09
CA GLY A 227 -0.09 17.80 45.30
C GLY A 227 0.72 17.29 46.50
N ILE A 228 1.57 16.28 46.28
CA ILE A 228 2.45 15.74 47.32
C ILE A 228 3.51 16.79 47.72
N GLY A 229 4.13 17.48 46.77
CA GLY A 229 5.11 18.54 47.04
C GLY A 229 4.52 19.72 47.82
N ALA A 230 3.30 20.12 47.50
CA ALA A 230 2.59 21.21 48.16
C ALA A 230 2.22 20.87 49.61
N LEU A 231 1.87 19.60 49.88
CA LEU A 231 1.57 19.10 51.23
C LEU A 231 2.80 19.07 52.15
N MET A 232 4.01 18.94 51.59
CA MET A 232 5.25 18.90 52.37
C MET A 232 5.69 20.29 52.89
N GLN A 233 5.04 21.39 52.46
CA GLN A 233 5.28 22.79 52.89
C GLN A 233 6.75 23.28 52.89
N LYS A 234 7.67 22.55 52.24
CA LYS A 234 9.10 22.87 52.20
C LYS A 234 9.51 23.78 51.04
N TYR A 235 8.61 24.05 50.10
CA TYR A 235 8.92 24.73 48.84
C TYR A 235 7.99 25.93 48.63
N ASP A 236 8.48 26.96 47.96
CA ASP A 236 7.66 28.09 47.54
C ASP A 236 6.56 27.60 46.59
N THR A 237 5.29 27.89 46.92
CA THR A 237 4.12 27.44 46.17
C THR A 237 4.13 27.97 44.74
N LEU A 238 4.66 29.18 44.52
CA LEU A 238 4.76 29.78 43.18
C LEU A 238 5.80 29.06 42.32
N GLN A 239 6.95 28.74 42.91
CA GLN A 239 8.02 28.00 42.24
C GLN A 239 7.59 26.57 41.92
N LEU A 240 6.89 25.92 42.86
CA LEU A 240 6.34 24.58 42.68
C LEU A 240 5.31 24.54 41.54
N LEU A 241 4.43 25.55 41.47
CA LEU A 241 3.45 25.68 40.39
C LEU A 241 4.13 25.87 39.02
N TYR A 242 5.17 26.71 38.97
CA TYR A 242 5.94 26.94 37.75
C TYR A 242 6.59 25.64 37.22
N VAL A 243 7.24 24.88 38.10
CA VAL A 243 7.87 23.59 37.74
C VAL A 243 6.81 22.61 37.21
N THR A 244 5.66 22.53 37.85
CA THR A 244 4.56 21.64 37.41
C THR A 244 4.01 22.00 36.04
N ILE A 245 3.84 23.29 35.73
CA ILE A 245 3.37 23.74 34.41
C ILE A 245 4.39 23.35 33.33
N VAL A 246 5.67 23.62 33.55
CA VAL A 246 6.74 23.28 32.60
C VAL A 246 6.78 21.77 32.33
N VAL A 247 6.65 20.98 33.39
CA VAL A 247 6.64 19.52 33.32
C VAL A 247 5.42 18.98 32.56
N ILE A 248 4.24 19.56 32.74
CA ILE A 248 3.03 19.20 31.97
C ILE A 248 3.24 19.47 30.48
N VAL A 249 3.74 20.66 30.14
CA VAL A 249 3.98 21.05 28.73
C VAL A 249 4.97 20.10 28.06
N ILE A 250 6.06 19.76 28.73
CA ILE A 250 7.06 18.80 28.23
C ILE A 250 6.47 17.39 28.11
N SER A 251 5.65 16.97 29.08
CA SER A 251 5.02 15.63 29.06
C SER A 251 4.03 15.50 27.89
N VAL A 252 3.26 16.55 27.60
CA VAL A 252 2.39 16.63 26.43
C VAL A 252 3.20 16.59 25.14
N TYR A 253 4.30 17.33 25.07
CA TYR A 253 5.19 17.32 23.91
C TYR A 253 5.76 15.92 23.64
N ILE A 254 6.22 15.20 24.67
CA ILE A 254 6.68 13.80 24.55
C ILE A 254 5.58 12.90 23.99
N VAL A 255 4.34 13.04 24.47
CA VAL A 255 3.19 12.28 23.95
C VAL A 255 2.94 12.59 22.49
N ILE A 256 2.97 13.86 22.08
CA ILE A 256 2.80 14.27 20.68
C ILE A 256 3.91 13.70 19.80
N ASP A 257 5.17 13.83 20.20
CA ASP A 257 6.32 13.29 19.46
C ASP A 257 6.20 11.77 19.28
N ILE A 258 5.77 11.06 20.33
CA ILE A 258 5.50 9.63 20.28
C ILE A 258 4.36 9.30 19.33
N GLN A 259 3.25 10.05 19.37
CA GLN A 259 2.13 9.86 18.45
C GLN A 259 2.52 10.16 17.01
N LEU A 260 3.40 11.13 16.75
CA LEU A 260 3.93 11.42 15.41
C LEU A 260 4.86 10.31 14.90
N ILE A 261 5.56 9.62 15.79
CA ILE A 261 6.38 8.44 15.46
C ILE A 261 5.52 7.18 15.24
N ILE A 262 4.40 7.06 15.96
CA ILE A 262 3.53 5.86 15.98
C ILE A 262 2.38 5.93 14.97
N GLY A 263 1.81 7.11 14.75
CA GLY A 263 0.63 7.40 13.93
C GLY A 263 1.04 7.85 12.54
N GLY A 264 1.44 6.90 11.71
CA GLY A 264 1.90 7.14 10.35
C GLY A 264 0.88 7.87 9.48
N GLU A 265 1.22 9.13 9.12
CA GLU A 265 1.00 9.72 7.79
C GLU A 265 2.12 10.72 7.38
N HIS A 266 3.15 10.94 8.21
CA HIS A 266 4.23 11.88 7.88
C HIS A 266 5.63 11.25 7.94
N ARG A 267 6.16 10.96 6.73
CA ARG A 267 7.56 11.01 6.26
C ARG A 267 8.69 10.28 7.04
N LEU A 268 8.44 9.64 8.17
CA LEU A 268 9.47 8.95 8.96
C LEU A 268 8.94 7.66 9.63
N SER A 269 7.85 7.06 9.10
CA SER A 269 7.52 5.68 9.43
C SER A 269 8.65 4.79 8.92
N PHE A 270 9.36 4.16 9.85
CA PHE A 270 10.26 3.06 9.54
C PHE A 270 9.38 1.88 9.10
N SER A 271 9.04 1.84 7.81
CA SER A 271 8.44 0.64 7.22
C SER A 271 9.48 -0.49 7.35
N PRO A 272 9.08 -1.71 7.76
CA PRO A 272 9.90 -2.92 7.66
C PRO A 272 10.54 -3.12 6.28
N GLU A 273 9.96 -2.53 5.24
CA GLU A 273 10.51 -2.48 3.87
C GLU A 273 11.82 -1.71 3.78
N GLU A 274 12.11 -0.73 4.65
CA GLU A 274 13.39 0.00 4.62
C GLU A 274 14.56 -0.86 5.14
N TYR A 275 14.26 -1.93 5.90
CA TYR A 275 15.25 -2.87 6.44
C TYR A 275 15.47 -4.07 5.50
N TYR A 276 14.40 -4.60 4.88
CA TYR A 276 14.49 -5.68 3.88
C TYR A 276 14.83 -5.16 2.46
N GLY A 277 14.33 -3.98 2.07
CA GLY A 277 14.55 -3.38 0.76
C GLY A 277 15.97 -2.87 0.55
N LYS A 278 16.68 -2.44 1.61
CA LYS A 278 18.08 -1.98 1.46
C LYS A 278 19.08 -3.09 1.15
N SER A 279 18.78 -4.36 1.47
CA SER A 279 19.67 -5.48 1.13
C SER A 279 19.43 -6.02 -0.28
N HIS A 280 18.32 -5.69 -0.95
CA HIS A 280 17.96 -6.22 -2.27
C HIS A 280 17.68 -5.16 -3.36
N ALA A 281 17.50 -3.88 -3.00
CA ALA A 281 17.28 -2.81 -3.96
C ALA A 281 18.54 -2.45 -4.75
N ALA A 282 18.38 -2.14 -6.04
CA ALA A 282 19.50 -1.79 -6.90
C ALA A 282 20.01 -0.34 -6.70
N GLY A 283 19.20 0.55 -6.11
CA GLY A 283 19.52 1.97 -5.92
C GLY A 283 20.26 2.29 -4.61
N THR A 284 21.08 3.36 -4.62
CA THR A 284 21.97 3.78 -3.50
C THR A 284 21.28 4.21 -2.19
N GLU A 285 19.96 4.20 -2.12
CA GLU A 285 19.20 4.49 -0.88
C GLU A 285 17.88 3.68 -0.80
N GLY A 286 17.72 2.60 -1.57
CA GLY A 286 16.42 1.94 -1.75
C GLY A 286 15.44 2.72 -2.64
N ARG A 287 15.96 3.59 -3.52
CA ARG A 287 15.17 4.28 -4.55
C ARG A 287 14.97 3.40 -5.78
N ALA A 288 13.76 3.42 -6.33
CA ALA A 288 13.33 2.71 -7.54
C ALA A 288 12.66 3.69 -8.52
N GLY A 289 12.61 3.32 -9.79
CA GLY A 289 12.09 4.14 -10.89
C GLY A 289 13.11 5.13 -11.47
N GLN A 290 12.73 5.76 -12.59
CA GLN A 290 13.52 6.82 -13.25
C GLN A 290 14.94 6.38 -13.66
N GLY A 291 15.09 5.15 -14.14
CA GLY A 291 16.37 4.56 -14.53
C GLY A 291 17.04 3.73 -13.43
N VAL A 292 16.36 3.47 -12.30
CA VAL A 292 16.88 2.68 -11.18
C VAL A 292 15.92 1.54 -10.87
N LYS A 293 16.40 0.30 -10.88
CA LYS A 293 15.55 -0.87 -10.58
C LYS A 293 15.09 -0.89 -9.12
N ALA A 294 13.86 -1.35 -8.89
CA ALA A 294 13.39 -1.64 -7.53
C ALA A 294 14.21 -2.72 -6.83
N LEU A 295 14.49 -3.82 -7.52
CA LEU A 295 15.24 -4.95 -6.99
C LEU A 295 16.31 -5.35 -8.00
N ALA A 296 17.49 -5.69 -7.51
CA ALA A 296 18.60 -6.10 -8.38
C ALA A 296 18.46 -7.55 -8.87
N ASP A 297 17.89 -8.42 -8.04
CA ASP A 297 17.71 -9.84 -8.30
C ASP A 297 16.34 -10.13 -8.95
N PRO A 298 16.30 -10.63 -10.20
CA PRO A 298 15.06 -10.99 -10.87
C PRO A 298 14.26 -12.07 -10.13
N ALA A 299 14.91 -12.96 -9.36
CA ALA A 299 14.20 -13.98 -8.59
C ALA A 299 13.41 -13.38 -7.43
N ALA A 300 13.94 -12.32 -6.81
CA ALA A 300 13.24 -11.55 -5.79
C ALA A 300 12.13 -10.66 -6.37
N MET A 301 12.22 -10.29 -7.66
CA MET A 301 11.16 -9.57 -8.38
C MET A 301 10.00 -10.47 -8.83
N ASP A 302 10.25 -11.75 -9.07
CA ASP A 302 9.25 -12.69 -9.61
C ASP A 302 8.69 -13.63 -8.56
N CYS A 303 8.31 -13.05 -7.41
CA CYS A 303 7.62 -13.72 -6.33
C CYS A 303 6.63 -12.78 -5.67
N ALA A 304 5.79 -13.31 -4.79
CA ALA A 304 4.92 -12.52 -3.95
C ALA A 304 5.72 -11.52 -3.10
N GLN A 305 5.51 -10.23 -3.32
CA GLN A 305 6.12 -9.15 -2.57
C GLN A 305 5.53 -9.01 -1.17
N MET A 306 6.32 -8.48 -0.23
CA MET A 306 5.77 -8.07 1.05
C MET A 306 4.94 -6.80 0.86
N LEU A 307 3.69 -6.81 1.33
CA LEU A 307 2.84 -5.61 1.30
C LEU A 307 3.31 -4.59 2.34
N SER A 308 3.24 -3.30 1.98
CA SER A 308 3.50 -2.20 2.91
C SER A 308 2.45 -2.10 4.02
N ASP A 309 2.70 -1.25 5.01
CA ASP A 309 1.74 -0.91 6.06
C ASP A 309 0.63 0.05 5.60
N HIS A 310 0.67 0.50 4.34
CA HIS A 310 -0.34 1.41 3.79
C HIS A 310 -1.66 0.68 3.48
N ALA A 311 -2.80 1.32 3.75
CA ALA A 311 -4.13 0.75 3.45
C ALA A 311 -4.38 0.47 1.94
N LYS A 312 -3.59 1.12 1.08
CA LYS A 312 -3.58 0.95 -0.39
C LYS A 312 -2.35 0.17 -0.89
N ALA A 313 -1.65 -0.56 -0.03
CA ALA A 313 -0.60 -1.50 -0.43
C ALA A 313 -1.14 -2.48 -1.48
N PHE A 314 -0.27 -2.93 -2.38
CA PHE A 314 -0.68 -3.84 -3.43
C PHE A 314 0.49 -4.66 -3.97
N ASP A 315 0.15 -5.81 -4.52
CA ASP A 315 1.01 -6.60 -5.39
C ASP A 315 0.15 -7.33 -6.42
N ALA A 316 0.33 -7.05 -7.70
CA ALA A 316 -0.52 -7.47 -8.79
C ALA A 316 0.21 -8.30 -9.83
N ILE A 317 -0.41 -9.40 -10.23
CA ILE A 317 0.00 -10.20 -11.38
C ILE A 317 -1.16 -10.37 -12.34
N PHE A 318 -0.90 -10.22 -13.64
CA PHE A 318 -1.89 -10.35 -14.68
C PHE A 318 -1.36 -11.20 -15.83
N PHE A 319 -2.25 -11.97 -16.45
CA PHE A 319 -1.96 -12.80 -17.62
C PHE A 319 -3.00 -12.55 -18.69
N ILE A 320 -2.53 -12.35 -19.92
CA ILE A 320 -3.38 -12.19 -21.11
C ILE A 320 -2.92 -13.18 -22.15
N SER A 321 -3.82 -14.02 -22.63
CA SER A 321 -3.51 -15.00 -23.66
C SER A 321 -4.59 -15.00 -24.73
N ALA A 322 -4.18 -14.98 -25.99
CA ALA A 322 -5.12 -14.98 -27.09
C ALA A 322 -4.56 -15.65 -28.34
N THR A 323 -5.44 -16.35 -29.05
CA THR A 323 -5.18 -16.87 -30.38
C THR A 323 -6.48 -16.89 -31.20
N ARG A 324 -6.44 -17.52 -32.37
CA ARG A 324 -7.63 -17.88 -33.14
C ARG A 324 -7.75 -19.38 -33.30
N ASP A 325 -8.97 -19.85 -33.52
CA ASP A 325 -9.23 -21.19 -34.04
C ASP A 325 -9.00 -21.27 -35.56
N GLU A 326 -9.32 -22.43 -36.13
CA GLU A 326 -9.26 -22.73 -37.57
C GLU A 326 -10.23 -21.90 -38.43
N ASN A 327 -11.26 -21.30 -37.84
CA ASN A 327 -12.29 -20.50 -38.51
C ASN A 327 -12.09 -18.99 -38.31
N ASP A 328 -10.88 -18.57 -37.89
CA ASP A 328 -10.54 -17.18 -37.54
C ASP A 328 -11.46 -16.57 -36.46
N LYS A 329 -11.87 -17.38 -35.48
CA LYS A 329 -12.59 -16.93 -34.28
C LYS A 329 -11.64 -16.88 -33.09
N GLY A 330 -11.74 -15.82 -32.28
CA GLY A 330 -10.84 -15.61 -31.15
C GLY A 330 -11.06 -16.59 -30.01
N ILE A 331 -9.96 -17.10 -29.46
CA ILE A 331 -9.88 -17.83 -28.20
C ILE A 331 -9.09 -16.96 -27.23
N TYR A 332 -9.64 -16.73 -26.04
CA TYR A 332 -9.07 -15.79 -25.07
C TYR A 332 -9.06 -16.40 -23.67
N VAL A 333 -7.97 -16.21 -22.94
CA VAL A 333 -7.86 -16.53 -21.52
C VAL A 333 -7.15 -15.38 -20.83
N ILE A 334 -7.83 -14.74 -19.88
CA ILE A 334 -7.29 -13.66 -19.08
C ILE A 334 -7.53 -13.96 -17.61
N SER A 335 -6.53 -13.67 -16.78
CA SER A 335 -6.60 -13.87 -15.35
C SER A 335 -5.76 -12.84 -14.62
N GLY A 336 -6.25 -12.33 -13.51
CA GLY A 336 -5.51 -11.44 -12.62
C GLY A 336 -5.71 -11.77 -11.15
N CYS A 337 -4.70 -11.50 -10.33
CA CYS A 337 -4.86 -11.31 -8.89
C CYS A 337 -3.96 -10.18 -8.41
N GLU A 338 -4.57 -9.18 -7.78
CA GLU A 338 -3.91 -8.10 -7.07
C GLU A 338 -4.16 -8.26 -5.57
N ARG A 339 -3.12 -8.66 -4.86
CA ARG A 339 -3.14 -8.85 -3.41
C ARG A 339 -3.20 -7.49 -2.72
N ARG A 340 -4.03 -7.42 -1.68
CA ARG A 340 -4.25 -6.24 -0.85
C ARG A 340 -4.16 -6.64 0.63
N SER A 341 -4.04 -5.65 1.51
CA SER A 341 -3.98 -5.86 2.95
C SER A 341 -5.25 -6.57 3.47
N MET A 342 -5.16 -7.23 4.63
CA MET A 342 -6.27 -7.92 5.28
C MET A 342 -6.87 -9.10 4.49
N GLY A 343 -6.05 -9.81 3.70
CA GLY A 343 -6.48 -11.03 2.99
C GLY A 343 -7.47 -10.77 1.85
N MET A 344 -7.50 -9.54 1.34
CA MET A 344 -8.27 -9.18 0.15
C MET A 344 -7.42 -9.40 -1.12
N CYS A 345 -8.03 -9.86 -2.21
CA CYS A 345 -7.43 -9.81 -3.56
C CYS A 345 -8.45 -9.19 -4.53
N ASN A 346 -8.01 -8.28 -5.40
CA ASN A 346 -8.74 -7.91 -6.59
C ASN A 346 -8.44 -8.95 -7.67
N GLY A 347 -9.34 -9.92 -7.87
CA GLY A 347 -9.13 -11.05 -8.77
C GLY A 347 -10.19 -11.15 -9.86
N LEU A 348 -9.79 -11.64 -11.03
CA LEU A 348 -10.67 -11.83 -12.18
C LEU A 348 -10.23 -12.99 -13.05
N PHE A 349 -11.18 -13.55 -13.80
CA PHE A 349 -10.93 -14.60 -14.78
C PHE A 349 -11.91 -14.48 -15.94
N TYR A 350 -11.39 -14.56 -17.17
CA TYR A 350 -12.17 -14.53 -18.40
C TYR A 350 -11.77 -15.68 -19.33
N ILE A 351 -12.76 -16.29 -19.98
CA ILE A 351 -12.56 -17.28 -21.04
C ILE A 351 -13.45 -16.92 -22.22
N GLY A 352 -12.86 -16.54 -23.35
CA GLY A 352 -13.58 -16.29 -24.60
C GLY A 352 -13.44 -17.49 -25.54
N LEU A 353 -14.56 -18.04 -26.01
CA LEU A 353 -14.58 -19.20 -26.90
C LEU A 353 -15.41 -18.97 -28.16
N PRO A 354 -14.96 -19.48 -29.32
CA PRO A 354 -15.77 -19.51 -30.54
C PRO A 354 -17.12 -20.18 -30.32
N GLY A 355 -18.20 -19.53 -30.75
CA GLY A 355 -19.56 -20.07 -30.69
C GLY A 355 -20.22 -20.13 -29.30
N LYS A 356 -19.46 -19.96 -28.20
CA LYS A 356 -20.00 -19.94 -26.84
C LYS A 356 -20.10 -18.53 -26.24
N GLY A 357 -19.24 -17.61 -26.66
CA GLY A 357 -19.19 -16.24 -26.14
C GLY A 357 -18.11 -16.06 -25.08
N LEU A 358 -18.27 -15.03 -24.25
CA LEU A 358 -17.32 -14.68 -23.19
C LEU A 358 -17.84 -15.15 -21.83
N LEU A 359 -17.08 -16.00 -21.15
CA LEU A 359 -17.30 -16.35 -19.75
C LEU A 359 -16.57 -15.36 -18.84
N CYS A 360 -17.24 -14.92 -17.78
CA CYS A 360 -16.72 -14.05 -16.74
C CYS A 360 -16.81 -14.77 -15.39
N SER A 361 -15.78 -14.66 -14.53
CA SER A 361 -15.85 -15.17 -13.16
C SER A 361 -17.05 -14.58 -12.40
N LYS A 362 -17.65 -15.37 -11.50
CA LYS A 362 -18.93 -15.10 -10.82
C LYS A 362 -19.10 -13.65 -10.31
N LYS A 363 -18.05 -13.05 -9.76
CA LYS A 363 -18.13 -11.75 -9.08
C LYS A 363 -18.09 -10.55 -10.01
N ILE A 364 -17.66 -10.71 -11.26
CA ILE A 364 -17.64 -9.62 -12.24
C ILE A 364 -19.06 -9.05 -12.38
N PRO A 365 -19.25 -7.72 -12.29
CA PRO A 365 -18.23 -6.68 -12.48
C PRO A 365 -17.40 -6.32 -11.23
N ASP A 366 -17.67 -6.87 -10.06
CA ASP A 366 -16.80 -6.72 -8.90
C ASP A 366 -15.57 -7.61 -8.99
N THR A 367 -14.43 -7.15 -8.46
CA THR A 367 -13.19 -7.94 -8.41
C THR A 367 -12.75 -8.25 -6.99
N VAL A 368 -13.41 -7.72 -5.96
CA VAL A 368 -13.00 -7.95 -4.57
C VAL A 368 -13.30 -9.38 -4.13
N LEU A 369 -12.24 -10.14 -3.92
CA LEU A 369 -12.20 -11.50 -3.39
C LEU A 369 -11.64 -11.49 -1.97
N PHE A 370 -12.07 -12.44 -1.15
CA PHE A 370 -11.63 -12.59 0.24
C PHE A 370 -10.90 -13.91 0.48
N GLY A 371 -10.19 -13.99 1.60
CA GLY A 371 -9.50 -15.20 2.03
C GLY A 371 -8.20 -15.46 1.27
N ALA A 372 -7.56 -14.42 0.75
CA ALA A 372 -6.26 -14.56 0.12
C ALA A 372 -5.19 -14.90 1.17
N PRO A 373 -4.48 -16.04 1.05
CA PRO A 373 -3.37 -16.36 1.93
C PRO A 373 -2.24 -15.34 1.83
N ILE A 374 -1.52 -15.15 2.93
CA ILE A 374 -0.36 -14.25 2.96
C ILE A 374 0.73 -14.86 2.07
N GLY A 375 1.32 -14.05 1.18
CA GLY A 375 2.41 -14.53 0.32
C GLY A 375 1.94 -15.30 -0.92
N GLU A 376 0.64 -15.40 -1.18
CA GLU A 376 0.13 -16.16 -2.34
C GLU A 376 -0.80 -15.32 -3.22
N PHE A 377 -0.70 -15.50 -4.53
CA PHE A 377 -1.66 -14.93 -5.49
C PHE A 377 -2.84 -15.89 -5.65
N SER A 378 -3.66 -16.01 -4.60
CA SER A 378 -4.81 -16.89 -4.61
C SER A 378 -5.99 -16.30 -3.83
N ALA A 379 -7.21 -16.51 -4.34
CA ALA A 379 -8.47 -16.20 -3.65
C ALA A 379 -9.65 -16.79 -4.43
N GLU A 380 -10.67 -17.29 -3.73
CA GLU A 380 -11.96 -17.73 -4.29
C GLU A 380 -11.84 -18.58 -5.58
N GLY A 381 -10.92 -19.53 -5.57
CA GLY A 381 -10.70 -20.48 -6.66
C GLY A 381 -9.63 -20.06 -7.67
N ILE A 382 -9.23 -18.79 -7.73
CA ILE A 382 -8.06 -18.34 -8.50
C ILE A 382 -6.79 -18.71 -7.72
N LYS A 383 -5.78 -19.25 -8.40
CA LYS A 383 -4.43 -19.41 -7.87
C LYS A 383 -3.39 -19.21 -8.98
N MET A 384 -2.34 -18.46 -8.66
CA MET A 384 -1.19 -18.22 -9.53
C MET A 384 0.09 -18.40 -8.70
N GLU A 385 1.02 -19.22 -9.17
CA GLU A 385 2.26 -19.47 -8.44
C GLU A 385 3.49 -19.46 -9.37
N PRO A 386 4.59 -18.81 -8.96
CA PRO A 386 5.85 -18.92 -9.68
C PRO A 386 6.42 -20.34 -9.47
N LEU A 387 6.66 -21.04 -10.57
CA LEU A 387 7.33 -22.35 -10.56
C LEU A 387 8.84 -22.20 -10.72
N GLU A 388 9.25 -21.32 -11.62
CA GLU A 388 10.64 -20.95 -11.85
C GLU A 388 10.69 -19.45 -12.15
N PRO A 389 11.35 -18.63 -11.31
CA PRO A 389 11.35 -17.18 -11.49
C PRO A 389 11.78 -16.74 -12.88
N MET A 390 11.04 -15.79 -13.43
CA MET A 390 11.14 -15.20 -14.77
C MET A 390 10.98 -16.20 -15.93
N LYS A 391 10.54 -17.43 -15.65
CA LYS A 391 10.49 -18.51 -16.65
C LYS A 391 9.17 -19.25 -16.67
N LYS A 392 8.62 -19.64 -15.51
CA LYS A 392 7.44 -20.50 -15.45
C LYS A 392 6.50 -20.14 -14.31
N TRP A 393 5.22 -20.19 -14.62
CA TRP A 393 4.12 -19.95 -13.67
C TRP A 393 3.02 -20.99 -13.84
N ALA A 394 2.45 -21.45 -12.74
CA ALA A 394 1.23 -22.25 -12.75
C ALA A 394 0.02 -21.34 -12.53
N LEU A 395 -1.05 -21.59 -13.29
CA LEU A 395 -2.32 -20.89 -13.20
C LEU A 395 -3.42 -21.92 -12.99
N SER A 396 -4.32 -21.66 -12.05
CA SER A 396 -5.53 -22.46 -11.90
C SER A 396 -6.73 -21.61 -11.53
N TYR A 397 -7.90 -22.11 -11.94
CA TYR A 397 -9.18 -21.55 -11.55
C TYR A 397 -10.18 -22.68 -11.28
N LYS A 398 -10.89 -22.62 -10.16
CA LYS A 398 -11.99 -23.53 -9.87
C LYS A 398 -13.16 -22.76 -9.28
N GLY A 399 -14.23 -22.61 -10.05
CA GLY A 399 -15.39 -21.85 -9.60
C GLY A 399 -16.46 -21.70 -10.66
N LYS A 400 -17.49 -20.93 -10.32
CA LYS A 400 -18.59 -20.62 -11.24
C LYS A 400 -18.26 -19.43 -12.13
N MET A 401 -18.62 -19.53 -13.40
CA MET A 401 -18.56 -18.42 -14.36
C MET A 401 -19.93 -18.20 -14.99
N TRP A 402 -20.19 -16.98 -15.48
CA TRP A 402 -21.41 -16.64 -16.23
C TRP A 402 -21.07 -16.23 -17.67
N TYR A 403 -22.00 -16.48 -18.59
CA TYR A 403 -21.86 -16.11 -20.00
C TYR A 403 -22.32 -14.68 -20.26
N GLN A 404 -21.50 -13.86 -20.91
CA GLN A 404 -21.83 -12.48 -21.24
C GLN A 404 -23.12 -12.35 -22.07
N ASN A 405 -23.30 -13.23 -23.04
CA ASN A 405 -24.48 -13.31 -23.90
C ASN A 405 -25.70 -13.93 -23.20
N GLU A 406 -25.50 -14.64 -22.08
CA GLU A 406 -26.56 -15.25 -21.27
C GLU A 406 -26.27 -15.07 -19.76
N PRO A 407 -26.35 -13.85 -19.19
CA PRO A 407 -25.82 -13.56 -17.85
C PRO A 407 -26.44 -14.35 -16.70
N THR A 408 -27.63 -14.90 -16.90
CA THR A 408 -28.33 -15.75 -15.92
C THR A 408 -27.77 -17.18 -15.86
N LYS A 409 -26.98 -17.58 -16.86
CA LYS A 409 -26.44 -18.94 -16.98
C LYS A 409 -25.09 -19.03 -16.29
N LEU A 410 -25.08 -19.68 -15.13
CA LEU A 410 -23.88 -20.04 -14.39
C LEU A 410 -23.43 -21.46 -14.77
N VAL A 411 -22.12 -21.62 -14.97
CA VAL A 411 -21.48 -22.91 -15.27
C VAL A 411 -20.28 -23.13 -14.36
N ASP A 412 -20.05 -24.39 -13.99
CA ASP A 412 -18.86 -24.80 -13.26
C ASP A 412 -17.66 -24.92 -14.21
N VAL A 413 -16.56 -24.26 -13.85
CA VAL A 413 -15.32 -24.23 -14.62
C VAL A 413 -14.16 -24.69 -13.74
N GLU A 414 -13.36 -25.59 -14.29
CA GLU A 414 -12.10 -26.03 -13.71
C GLU A 414 -10.99 -25.84 -14.76
N PHE A 415 -10.00 -25.01 -14.44
CA PHE A 415 -8.94 -24.58 -15.33
C PHE A 415 -7.58 -24.87 -14.71
N THR A 416 -6.66 -25.33 -15.54
CA THR A 416 -5.25 -25.51 -15.21
C THR A 416 -4.41 -25.01 -16.38
N GLY A 417 -3.29 -24.35 -16.09
CA GLY A 417 -2.35 -23.94 -17.11
C GLY A 417 -0.94 -23.74 -16.58
N GLU A 418 0.03 -23.91 -17.48
CA GLU A 418 1.43 -23.55 -17.28
C GLU A 418 1.79 -22.46 -18.27
N TRP A 419 2.19 -21.31 -17.74
CA TRP A 419 2.76 -20.23 -18.53
C TRP A 419 4.29 -20.38 -18.57
N SER A 420 4.87 -20.22 -19.75
CA SER A 420 6.32 -20.25 -19.97
C SER A 420 6.79 -19.02 -20.73
N ALA A 421 7.85 -18.37 -20.24
CA ALA A 421 8.44 -17.22 -20.89
C ALA A 421 9.07 -17.57 -22.25
N THR A 422 8.87 -16.69 -23.23
CA THR A 422 9.52 -16.75 -24.55
C THR A 422 10.36 -15.51 -24.84
N SER A 423 10.20 -14.44 -24.05
CA SER A 423 11.03 -13.25 -24.11
C SER A 423 11.78 -12.99 -22.80
N LYS A 424 12.78 -12.11 -22.86
CA LYS A 424 13.28 -11.42 -21.66
C LYS A 424 12.15 -10.59 -21.06
N TYR A 425 12.20 -10.33 -19.76
CA TYR A 425 11.33 -9.34 -19.13
C TYR A 425 11.75 -7.93 -19.57
N PHE A 426 10.78 -7.04 -19.65
CA PHE A 426 10.95 -5.62 -19.97
C PHE A 426 10.60 -4.81 -18.73
N ASP A 427 11.59 -4.18 -18.12
CA ASP A 427 11.48 -3.46 -16.85
C ASP A 427 11.14 -2.00 -17.10
N PHE A 428 9.98 -1.52 -16.65
CA PHE A 428 9.56 -0.15 -16.90
C PHE A 428 10.41 0.87 -16.13
N ASP A 429 11.15 0.44 -15.10
CA ASP A 429 12.04 1.32 -14.35
C ASP A 429 13.29 1.68 -15.15
N THR A 430 13.75 0.81 -16.05
CA THR A 430 15.04 0.97 -16.76
C THR A 430 14.98 0.91 -18.28
N ASP A 431 13.97 0.24 -18.86
CA ASP A 431 14.01 -0.16 -20.27
C ASP A 431 13.12 0.71 -21.17
N LEU A 432 12.30 1.60 -20.57
CA LEU A 432 11.50 2.57 -21.32
C LEU A 432 12.38 3.49 -22.18
N TYR A 433 11.86 3.89 -23.34
CA TYR A 433 12.57 4.80 -24.24
C TYR A 433 12.76 6.18 -23.58
N PRO A 434 13.99 6.60 -23.22
CA PRO A 434 14.17 7.79 -22.39
C PRO A 434 13.56 9.07 -22.97
N PRO A 435 13.65 9.34 -24.29
CA PRO A 435 13.00 10.52 -24.87
C PRO A 435 11.47 10.53 -24.74
N ALA A 436 10.79 9.37 -24.68
CA ALA A 436 9.34 9.34 -24.43
C ALA A 436 9.02 9.81 -23.00
N ILE A 437 9.79 9.35 -22.02
CA ILE A 437 9.66 9.75 -20.61
C ILE A 437 10.00 11.22 -20.40
N ILE A 438 11.09 11.69 -21.01
CA ILE A 438 11.49 13.10 -20.96
C ILE A 438 10.38 13.99 -21.54
N ARG A 439 9.79 13.63 -22.68
CA ARG A 439 8.66 14.39 -23.26
C ARG A 439 7.45 14.43 -22.35
N SER A 440 7.10 13.31 -21.72
CA SER A 440 5.99 13.22 -20.77
C SER A 440 6.18 14.19 -19.59
N ILE A 441 7.35 14.15 -18.94
CA ILE A 441 7.68 15.04 -17.81
C ILE A 441 7.82 16.50 -18.25
N ALA A 442 8.37 16.77 -19.43
CA ALA A 442 8.56 18.13 -19.95
C ALA A 442 7.25 18.85 -20.33
N ARG A 443 6.15 18.10 -20.52
CA ARG A 443 4.80 18.69 -20.75
C ARG A 443 4.19 19.26 -19.47
N GLU A 444 4.64 18.81 -18.30
CA GLU A 444 4.04 19.17 -17.02
C GLU A 444 4.61 20.47 -16.44
N LYS A 445 3.81 21.14 -15.61
CA LYS A 445 4.27 22.30 -14.85
C LYS A 445 5.17 21.87 -13.70
N TRP A 446 6.45 22.16 -13.80
CA TRP A 446 7.41 21.78 -12.78
C TRP A 446 7.25 22.58 -11.50
N SER A 447 7.15 21.85 -10.39
CA SER A 447 7.12 22.41 -9.04
C SER A 447 7.71 21.38 -8.08
N ARG A 448 8.06 21.80 -6.87
CA ARG A 448 8.49 20.85 -5.83
C ARG A 448 7.41 19.80 -5.56
N GLN A 449 6.14 20.22 -5.54
CA GLN A 449 5.00 19.33 -5.34
C GLN A 449 4.88 18.29 -6.46
N TYR A 450 5.09 18.68 -7.71
CA TYR A 450 5.10 17.77 -8.85
C TYR A 450 6.14 16.66 -8.70
N PHE A 451 7.39 17.01 -8.38
CA PHE A 451 8.44 16.00 -8.19
C PHE A 451 8.23 15.11 -6.96
N GLU A 452 7.58 15.62 -5.91
CA GLU A 452 7.16 14.79 -4.78
C GLU A 452 5.99 13.86 -5.18
N GLY A 453 5.05 14.33 -6.00
CA GLY A 453 4.00 13.51 -6.60
C GLY A 453 4.58 12.38 -7.45
N LEU A 454 5.55 12.69 -8.31
CA LEU A 454 6.24 11.71 -9.17
C LEU A 454 6.92 10.61 -8.34
N LYS A 455 7.56 10.96 -7.22
CA LYS A 455 8.18 9.98 -6.30
C LYS A 455 7.14 9.14 -5.57
N THR A 456 6.08 9.76 -5.07
CA THR A 456 5.09 9.09 -4.20
C THR A 456 4.07 8.26 -4.99
N ALA A 457 3.91 8.53 -6.28
CA ALA A 457 3.09 7.75 -7.20
C ALA A 457 3.88 6.65 -7.93
N HIS A 458 5.19 6.54 -7.71
CA HIS A 458 6.00 5.50 -8.31
C HIS A 458 5.59 4.12 -7.79
N GLN A 459 5.52 3.19 -8.73
CA GLN A 459 5.35 1.75 -8.55
C GLN A 459 6.28 1.06 -9.55
N SER A 460 6.76 -0.12 -9.20
CA SER A 460 7.53 -0.94 -10.12
C SER A 460 6.61 -1.82 -10.93
N HIS A 461 6.96 -2.01 -12.18
CA HIS A 461 6.18 -2.76 -13.15
C HIS A 461 7.12 -3.35 -14.19
N TYR A 462 6.90 -4.60 -14.56
CA TYR A 462 7.57 -5.20 -15.70
C TYR A 462 6.64 -6.14 -16.44
N GLU A 463 6.95 -6.33 -17.71
CA GLU A 463 6.17 -7.14 -18.64
C GLU A 463 7.02 -8.26 -19.22
N GLN A 464 6.40 -9.39 -19.57
CA GLN A 464 7.07 -10.51 -20.20
C GLN A 464 6.12 -11.26 -21.14
N PHE A 465 6.61 -11.61 -22.33
CA PHE A 465 5.87 -12.43 -23.27
C PHE A 465 6.20 -13.91 -23.10
N GLY A 466 5.22 -14.75 -23.41
CA GLY A 466 5.30 -16.17 -23.19
C GLY A 466 4.24 -16.95 -23.94
N VAL A 467 4.05 -18.19 -23.50
CA VAL A 467 3.04 -19.11 -24.01
C VAL A 467 2.33 -19.73 -22.82
N LEU A 468 1.00 -19.72 -22.84
CA LEU A 468 0.15 -20.42 -21.89
C LEU A 468 -0.32 -21.73 -22.50
N LYS A 469 0.10 -22.85 -21.91
CA LYS A 469 -0.48 -24.16 -22.19
C LYS A 469 -1.55 -24.42 -21.15
N CYS A 470 -2.80 -24.59 -21.55
CA CYS A 470 -3.91 -24.75 -20.61
C CYS A 470 -4.86 -25.88 -21.02
N LYS A 471 -5.49 -26.45 -19.99
CA LYS A 471 -6.59 -27.39 -20.08
C LYS A 471 -7.67 -26.93 -19.13
N PHE A 472 -8.91 -26.93 -19.61
CA PHE A 472 -10.02 -26.57 -18.76
C PHE A 472 -11.30 -27.28 -19.17
N LYS A 473 -12.18 -27.40 -18.19
CA LYS A 473 -13.49 -28.03 -18.33
C LYS A 473 -14.56 -27.00 -18.04
N ILE A 474 -15.58 -26.94 -18.89
CA ILE A 474 -16.81 -26.18 -18.66
C ILE A 474 -17.92 -27.23 -18.61
N GLU A 475 -18.51 -27.45 -17.43
CA GLU A 475 -19.47 -28.53 -17.19
C GLU A 475 -18.91 -29.93 -17.56
N GLN A 476 -19.30 -30.44 -18.73
CA GLN A 476 -18.88 -31.74 -19.28
C GLN A 476 -17.91 -31.61 -20.46
N GLU A 477 -17.75 -30.41 -21.01
CA GLU A 477 -16.89 -30.17 -22.18
C GLU A 477 -15.47 -29.82 -21.74
N SER A 478 -14.48 -30.43 -22.38
CA SER A 478 -13.05 -30.21 -22.11
C SER A 478 -12.37 -29.53 -23.28
N PHE A 479 -11.47 -28.61 -22.96
CA PHE A 479 -10.70 -27.81 -23.90
C PHE A 479 -9.22 -27.89 -23.55
N GLU A 480 -8.38 -27.87 -24.58
CA GLU A 480 -6.93 -27.82 -24.43
C GLU A 480 -6.34 -26.90 -25.50
N TYR A 481 -5.55 -25.91 -25.06
CA TYR A 481 -4.98 -24.91 -25.95
C TYR A 481 -3.53 -24.57 -25.57
N THR A 482 -2.79 -24.12 -26.58
CA THR A 482 -1.49 -23.46 -26.42
C THR A 482 -1.61 -22.07 -27.03
N LEU A 483 -1.52 -21.04 -26.18
CA LEU A 483 -1.85 -19.66 -26.52
C LEU A 483 -0.59 -18.78 -26.41
N PRO A 484 -0.28 -17.93 -27.39
CA PRO A 484 0.58 -16.77 -27.17
C PRO A 484 0.07 -15.97 -25.98
N SER A 485 0.99 -15.47 -25.16
CA SER A 485 0.66 -14.94 -23.86
C SER A 485 1.55 -13.77 -23.45
N PHE A 486 1.01 -12.97 -22.55
CA PHE A 486 1.61 -11.82 -21.89
C PHE A 486 1.42 -12.01 -20.39
N ARG A 487 2.40 -11.56 -19.63
CA ARG A 487 2.35 -11.47 -18.17
C ARG A 487 2.91 -10.13 -17.75
N ASP A 488 2.26 -9.49 -16.79
CA ASP A 488 2.86 -8.39 -16.04
C ASP A 488 2.98 -8.74 -14.56
N HIS A 489 3.79 -7.96 -13.86
CA HIS A 489 3.82 -7.96 -12.41
C HIS A 489 4.13 -6.55 -11.94
N SER A 490 3.26 -6.03 -11.08
CA SER A 490 3.33 -4.68 -10.55
C SER A 490 3.25 -4.68 -9.05
N PHE A 491 4.10 -3.91 -8.40
CA PHE A 491 4.10 -3.80 -6.94
C PHE A 491 4.67 -2.46 -6.49
N GLY A 492 4.40 -2.10 -5.24
CA GLY A 492 4.96 -0.90 -4.64
C GLY A 492 4.32 -0.57 -3.30
N HIS A 493 4.79 0.53 -2.71
CA HIS A 493 4.31 0.98 -1.41
C HIS A 493 2.80 1.23 -1.38
N LYS A 494 2.22 1.78 -2.45
CA LYS A 494 0.76 1.93 -2.59
C LYS A 494 0.35 2.09 -4.05
N ARG A 495 -0.88 1.72 -4.36
CA ARG A 495 -1.56 2.06 -5.63
C ARG A 495 -2.84 2.79 -5.36
N ASP A 496 -2.90 4.03 -5.82
CA ASP A 496 -4.08 4.87 -5.72
C ASP A 496 -4.70 5.08 -7.10
N TRP A 497 -5.77 4.32 -7.37
CA TRP A 497 -6.49 4.36 -8.63
C TRP A 497 -7.16 5.72 -8.89
N SER A 498 -7.42 6.52 -7.85
CA SER A 498 -8.01 7.86 -8.01
C SER A 498 -7.07 8.88 -8.69
N LEU A 499 -5.76 8.59 -8.73
CA LEU A 499 -4.77 9.40 -9.43
C LEU A 499 -4.87 9.26 -10.95
N MET A 500 -5.33 8.10 -11.41
CA MET A 500 -5.45 7.79 -12.82
C MET A 500 -6.72 8.45 -13.37
N HIS A 501 -6.58 9.22 -14.44
CA HIS A 501 -7.75 9.76 -15.14
C HIS A 501 -8.26 8.76 -16.17
N ARG A 502 -7.35 8.24 -16.99
CA ARG A 502 -7.61 7.20 -18.00
C ARG A 502 -6.29 6.60 -18.49
N TYR A 503 -6.34 5.35 -18.93
CA TYR A 503 -5.33 4.82 -19.85
C TYR A 503 -5.98 3.90 -20.89
N ALA A 504 -5.23 3.61 -21.95
CA ALA A 504 -5.53 2.57 -22.90
C ALA A 504 -4.26 1.76 -23.18
N PHE A 505 -4.32 0.44 -23.00
CA PHE A 505 -3.25 -0.49 -23.35
C PHE A 505 -3.75 -1.53 -24.34
N HIS A 506 -2.84 -1.99 -25.20
CA HIS A 506 -3.09 -3.00 -26.22
C HIS A 506 -2.01 -4.07 -26.16
N HIS A 507 -2.43 -5.29 -25.88
CA HIS A 507 -1.60 -6.48 -25.89
C HIS A 507 -1.95 -7.29 -27.13
N MET A 508 -1.04 -7.39 -28.09
CA MET A 508 -1.28 -7.98 -29.42
C MET A 508 -0.33 -9.13 -29.68
N PHE A 509 -0.87 -10.27 -30.11
CA PHE A 509 -0.09 -11.43 -30.54
C PHE A 509 -0.32 -11.65 -32.04
N LEU A 510 0.73 -11.44 -32.83
CA LEU A 510 0.67 -11.50 -34.29
C LEU A 510 1.07 -12.89 -34.80
N THR A 511 0.56 -13.24 -35.98
CA THR A 511 0.82 -14.55 -36.61
C THR A 511 2.25 -14.78 -37.05
N ASP A 512 3.02 -13.71 -37.24
CA ASP A 512 4.44 -13.79 -37.57
C ASP A 512 5.32 -14.04 -36.32
N GLY A 513 4.70 -14.16 -35.14
CA GLY A 513 5.37 -14.36 -33.85
C GLY A 513 5.71 -13.05 -33.11
N THR A 514 5.45 -11.89 -33.71
CA THR A 514 5.63 -10.60 -33.03
C THR A 514 4.60 -10.43 -31.92
N SER A 515 5.05 -10.05 -30.73
CA SER A 515 4.19 -9.70 -29.59
C SER A 515 4.38 -8.25 -29.21
N ILE A 516 3.30 -7.55 -28.88
CA ILE A 516 3.32 -6.10 -28.65
C ILE A 516 2.52 -5.79 -27.40
N SER A 517 3.09 -4.99 -26.50
CA SER A 517 2.37 -4.24 -25.46
C SER A 517 2.57 -2.76 -25.76
N VAL A 518 1.50 -1.99 -25.93
CA VAL A 518 1.60 -0.56 -26.21
C VAL A 518 0.43 0.18 -25.62
N GLY A 519 0.67 1.33 -25.02
CA GLY A 519 -0.38 2.11 -24.38
C GLY A 519 -0.06 3.58 -24.17
N VAL A 520 -1.10 4.30 -23.78
CA VAL A 520 -1.03 5.71 -23.39
C VAL A 520 -1.73 5.88 -22.05
N ILE A 521 -1.05 6.55 -21.12
CA ILE A 521 -1.50 6.77 -19.75
C ILE A 521 -1.74 8.27 -19.54
N CYS A 522 -2.86 8.61 -18.89
CA CYS A 522 -3.16 9.94 -18.38
C CYS A 522 -3.36 9.85 -16.86
N GLN A 523 -2.34 10.28 -16.14
CA GLN A 523 -2.31 10.41 -14.69
C GLN A 523 -1.92 11.86 -14.36
N PRO A 524 -2.85 12.83 -14.33
CA PRO A 524 -2.53 14.26 -14.32
C PRO A 524 -1.60 14.74 -13.20
N LEU A 525 -1.48 13.99 -12.10
CA LEU A 525 -0.54 14.31 -11.01
C LEU A 525 0.94 14.06 -11.41
N THR A 526 1.19 13.18 -12.37
CA THR A 526 2.54 12.76 -12.80
C THR A 526 2.78 13.01 -14.29
N ALA A 527 1.83 12.66 -15.14
CA ALA A 527 1.89 12.80 -16.57
C ALA A 527 0.49 12.90 -17.17
N SER A 528 0.17 14.04 -17.79
CA SER A 528 -1.04 14.24 -18.58
C SER A 528 -1.09 13.32 -19.80
N THR A 529 0.07 12.93 -20.33
CA THR A 529 0.20 11.93 -21.40
C THR A 529 1.56 11.26 -21.34
N MET A 530 1.56 9.95 -21.08
CA MET A 530 2.74 9.10 -21.09
C MET A 530 2.55 7.93 -22.06
N GLU A 531 3.38 7.90 -23.10
CA GLU A 531 3.47 6.78 -24.04
C GLU A 531 4.40 5.69 -23.47
N ALA A 532 3.97 4.43 -23.47
CA ALA A 532 4.76 3.31 -22.97
C ALA A 532 4.48 2.00 -23.71
N GLY A 533 5.40 1.05 -23.59
CA GLY A 533 5.25 -0.29 -24.15
C GLY A 533 6.54 -0.84 -24.79
N VAL A 534 6.42 -2.06 -25.31
CA VAL A 534 7.50 -2.83 -25.91
C VAL A 534 6.98 -3.70 -27.06
N VAL A 535 7.80 -3.84 -28.10
CA VAL A 535 7.62 -4.83 -29.17
C VAL A 535 8.65 -5.92 -29.01
N ALA A 536 8.19 -7.16 -28.86
CA ALA A 536 9.00 -8.37 -28.88
C ALA A 536 8.95 -9.02 -30.26
N LEU A 537 10.11 -9.15 -30.90
CA LEU A 537 10.25 -9.80 -32.19
C LEU A 537 10.50 -11.31 -32.05
N PRO A 538 10.20 -12.13 -33.08
CA PRO A 538 10.42 -13.58 -33.05
C PRO A 538 11.87 -14.01 -32.83
N ASN A 539 12.83 -13.13 -33.14
CA ASN A 539 14.26 -13.36 -32.92
C ASN A 539 14.69 -13.10 -31.45
N GLY A 540 13.77 -12.71 -30.57
CA GLY A 540 14.02 -12.43 -29.16
C GLY A 540 14.44 -10.99 -28.85
N GLU A 541 14.50 -10.11 -29.85
CA GLU A 541 14.77 -8.69 -29.62
C GLU A 541 13.56 -7.98 -29.01
N LEU A 542 13.83 -7.07 -28.07
CA LEU A 542 12.85 -6.19 -27.46
C LEU A 542 13.13 -4.74 -27.89
N HIS A 543 12.12 -4.08 -28.44
CA HIS A 543 12.21 -2.69 -28.88
C HIS A 543 11.22 -1.84 -28.07
N PRO A 544 11.69 -0.90 -27.23
CA PRO A 544 10.79 -0.03 -26.48
C PRO A 544 10.02 0.90 -27.44
N VAL A 545 8.77 1.17 -27.09
CA VAL A 545 7.92 2.09 -27.84
C VAL A 545 8.46 3.52 -27.68
N GLN A 546 8.61 4.21 -28.81
CA GLN A 546 9.22 5.53 -28.91
C GLN A 546 8.19 6.67 -28.96
N TRP A 547 7.04 6.41 -29.59
CA TRP A 547 5.88 7.30 -29.64
C TRP A 547 4.64 6.49 -30.03
N VAL A 548 3.46 7.01 -29.66
CA VAL A 548 2.14 6.46 -29.99
C VAL A 548 1.25 7.63 -30.42
N ASP A 549 0.50 7.51 -31.52
CA ASP A 549 -0.41 8.57 -31.99
C ASP A 549 -1.86 8.40 -31.50
N LEU A 550 -2.15 7.34 -30.73
CA LEU A 550 -3.43 7.12 -30.05
C LEU A 550 -3.77 8.26 -29.08
N GLN A 551 -4.72 9.11 -29.47
CA GLN A 551 -5.18 10.21 -28.64
C GLN A 551 -6.30 9.76 -27.72
N LEU A 552 -6.01 9.69 -26.42
CA LEU A 552 -6.95 9.27 -25.38
C LEU A 552 -8.28 10.06 -25.43
N TYR A 553 -8.23 11.38 -25.60
CA TYR A 553 -9.44 12.22 -25.66
C TYR A 553 -10.32 11.95 -26.90
N GLN A 554 -9.75 11.44 -27.99
CA GLN A 554 -10.52 11.06 -29.18
C GLN A 554 -11.15 9.66 -29.02
N HIS A 555 -10.44 8.76 -28.35
CA HIS A 555 -10.79 7.33 -28.32
C HIS A 555 -11.54 6.90 -27.06
N GLY A 556 -11.90 7.80 -26.14
CA GLY A 556 -12.67 7.38 -24.97
C GLY A 556 -13.16 8.47 -24.02
N GLU A 557 -13.15 9.76 -24.35
CA GLU A 557 -13.50 10.81 -23.36
C GLU A 557 -14.90 10.63 -22.76
N GLY A 558 -15.87 10.18 -23.56
CA GLY A 558 -17.22 9.91 -23.09
C GLY A 558 -17.40 8.64 -22.25
N GLY A 559 -16.31 7.98 -21.84
CA GLY A 559 -16.39 6.70 -21.12
C GLY A 559 -16.82 5.52 -21.99
N THR A 560 -16.87 5.68 -23.32
CA THR A 560 -17.10 4.58 -24.25
C THR A 560 -16.12 4.73 -25.39
N ALA A 561 -15.27 3.71 -25.58
CA ALA A 561 -14.25 3.71 -26.62
C ALA A 561 -14.78 3.09 -27.91
N PRO A 562 -14.26 3.50 -29.09
CA PRO A 562 -14.68 2.91 -30.36
C PRO A 562 -14.34 1.42 -30.40
N ARG A 563 -15.20 0.67 -31.10
CA ARG A 563 -15.04 -0.78 -31.33
C ARG A 563 -14.28 -1.11 -32.61
N ASP A 564 -14.14 -0.14 -33.51
CA ASP A 564 -13.38 -0.20 -34.75
C ASP A 564 -12.58 1.10 -34.89
N TYR A 565 -11.26 1.00 -34.84
CA TYR A 565 -10.35 2.14 -34.91
C TYR A 565 -8.93 1.70 -35.25
N ALA A 566 -8.07 2.68 -35.54
CA ALA A 566 -6.67 2.44 -35.80
C ALA A 566 -5.78 3.52 -35.19
N PHE A 567 -4.55 3.14 -34.87
CA PHE A 567 -3.51 4.05 -34.42
C PHE A 567 -2.14 3.54 -34.88
N ARG A 568 -1.13 4.39 -34.77
CA ARG A 568 0.25 4.09 -35.09
C ARG A 568 1.15 4.31 -33.89
N PHE A 569 2.27 3.60 -33.91
CA PHE A 569 3.35 3.77 -32.96
C PHE A 569 4.67 3.35 -33.61
N GLN A 570 5.78 3.74 -33.01
CA GLN A 570 7.11 3.36 -33.47
C GLN A 570 7.87 2.63 -32.38
N ALA A 571 8.57 1.58 -32.77
CA ALA A 571 9.53 0.87 -31.93
C ALA A 571 10.71 0.44 -32.81
N GLY A 572 11.94 0.62 -32.31
CA GLY A 572 13.14 0.42 -33.10
C GLY A 572 13.16 1.30 -34.36
N HIS A 573 13.33 0.68 -35.54
CA HIS A 573 13.35 1.35 -36.83
C HIS A 573 12.05 1.19 -37.63
N LYS A 574 10.98 0.69 -37.01
CA LYS A 574 9.73 0.34 -37.70
C LYS A 574 8.55 1.12 -37.11
N VAL A 575 7.71 1.65 -38.00
CA VAL A 575 6.39 2.20 -37.66
C VAL A 575 5.36 1.08 -37.82
N TYR A 576 4.52 0.93 -36.80
CA TYR A 576 3.46 -0.06 -36.73
C TYR A 576 2.12 0.69 -36.82
N THR A 577 1.24 0.22 -37.70
CA THR A 577 -0.15 0.69 -37.82
C THR A 577 -1.05 -0.43 -37.35
N ALA A 578 -1.65 -0.27 -36.17
CA ALA A 578 -2.56 -1.23 -35.57
C ALA A 578 -4.00 -0.85 -35.88
N GLN A 579 -4.74 -1.79 -36.47
CA GLN A 579 -6.20 -1.75 -36.62
C GLN A 579 -6.82 -2.67 -35.57
N VAL A 580 -7.86 -2.20 -34.90
CA VAL A 580 -8.48 -2.85 -33.74
C VAL A 580 -9.96 -3.06 -34.02
N ILE A 581 -10.42 -4.30 -33.91
CA ILE A 581 -11.84 -4.66 -33.96
C ILE A 581 -12.20 -5.42 -32.69
N VAL A 582 -13.13 -4.89 -31.90
CA VAL A 582 -13.57 -5.48 -30.63
C VAL A 582 -14.60 -6.59 -30.89
N GLU A 583 -14.24 -7.83 -30.54
CA GLU A 583 -15.10 -9.02 -30.63
C GLU A 583 -15.98 -9.15 -29.37
N TYR A 584 -15.38 -9.08 -28.19
CA TYR A 584 -16.08 -9.12 -26.89
C TYR A 584 -15.63 -7.95 -26.01
N GLU A 585 -16.45 -7.57 -25.03
CA GLU A 585 -16.12 -6.48 -24.09
C GLU A 585 -16.80 -6.73 -22.74
N SER A 586 -16.05 -6.75 -21.65
CA SER A 586 -16.63 -6.82 -20.29
C SER A 586 -16.14 -5.67 -19.44
N VAL A 587 -16.98 -5.24 -18.49
CA VAL A 587 -16.66 -4.18 -17.53
C VAL A 587 -16.41 -4.82 -16.18
N HIS A 588 -15.34 -4.39 -15.52
CA HIS A 588 -15.09 -4.71 -14.12
C HIS A 588 -14.54 -3.49 -13.38
N TYR A 589 -14.65 -3.51 -12.06
CA TYR A 589 -14.19 -2.44 -11.20
C TYR A 589 -13.07 -2.93 -10.29
N VAL A 590 -12.08 -2.07 -10.08
CA VAL A 590 -10.90 -2.34 -9.24
C VAL A 590 -10.88 -1.34 -8.08
N SER A 591 -10.29 -1.74 -6.95
CA SER A 591 -10.32 -1.09 -5.61
C SER A 591 -11.60 -1.34 -4.81
N SER A 592 -11.54 -1.10 -3.50
CA SER A 592 -12.67 -1.28 -2.57
C SER A 592 -13.85 -0.36 -2.87
N GLU A 593 -13.57 0.86 -3.36
CA GLU A 593 -14.57 1.89 -3.66
C GLU A 593 -14.89 2.00 -5.15
N TRP A 594 -14.44 1.03 -5.96
CA TRP A 594 -14.61 1.04 -7.41
C TRP A 594 -14.07 2.33 -8.06
N GLU A 595 -12.92 2.84 -7.60
CA GLU A 595 -12.28 4.05 -8.15
C GLU A 595 -11.85 3.89 -9.62
N ALA A 596 -11.65 2.65 -10.06
CA ALA A 596 -11.23 2.29 -11.41
C ALA A 596 -12.29 1.44 -12.11
N ARG A 597 -12.84 1.94 -13.21
CA ARG A 597 -13.69 1.17 -14.13
C ARG A 597 -12.86 0.71 -15.32
N MET A 598 -12.61 -0.58 -15.39
CA MET A 598 -11.89 -1.22 -16.49
C MET A 598 -12.88 -1.74 -17.53
N VAL A 599 -12.59 -1.45 -18.79
CA VAL A 599 -13.30 -1.97 -19.95
C VAL A 599 -12.35 -2.88 -20.69
N GLU A 600 -12.48 -4.18 -20.41
CA GLU A 600 -11.63 -5.24 -20.94
C GLU A 600 -12.19 -5.70 -22.28
N ARG A 601 -11.42 -5.52 -23.37
CA ARG A 601 -11.92 -5.71 -24.74
C ARG A 601 -11.07 -6.70 -25.49
N PHE A 602 -11.72 -7.75 -25.97
CA PHE A 602 -11.12 -8.89 -26.63
C PHE A 602 -11.15 -8.62 -28.13
N CYS A 603 -9.98 -8.51 -28.73
CA CYS A 603 -9.82 -7.83 -30.00
C CYS A 603 -9.15 -8.69 -31.07
N ARG A 604 -9.67 -8.54 -32.29
CA ARG A 604 -8.95 -8.83 -33.53
C ARG A 604 -8.07 -7.64 -33.89
N PHE A 605 -6.81 -7.93 -34.19
CA PHE A 605 -5.85 -6.95 -34.63
C PHE A 605 -5.39 -7.20 -36.06
N THR A 606 -5.06 -6.13 -36.77
CA THR A 606 -4.23 -6.18 -37.98
C THR A 606 -3.15 -5.12 -37.86
N VAL A 607 -1.89 -5.55 -37.79
CA VAL A 607 -0.74 -4.66 -37.61
C VAL A 607 0.15 -4.72 -38.83
N ASN A 608 0.23 -3.63 -39.59
CA ASN A 608 0.94 -3.58 -40.88
C ASN A 608 0.56 -4.74 -41.83
N GLY A 609 -0.71 -5.12 -41.84
CA GLY A 609 -1.23 -6.24 -42.65
C GLY A 609 -1.07 -7.63 -42.03
N VAL A 610 -0.38 -7.76 -40.89
CA VAL A 610 -0.23 -9.02 -40.16
C VAL A 610 -1.41 -9.19 -39.19
N ALA A 611 -2.14 -10.29 -39.32
CA ALA A 611 -3.27 -10.59 -38.45
C ALA A 611 -2.80 -10.95 -37.03
N GLY A 612 -3.63 -10.63 -36.04
CA GLY A 612 -3.38 -10.98 -34.65
C GLY A 612 -4.66 -11.04 -33.82
N ARG A 613 -4.49 -11.49 -32.57
CA ARG A 613 -5.52 -11.47 -31.53
C ARG A 613 -4.90 -10.99 -30.23
N GLY A 614 -5.72 -10.50 -29.32
CA GLY A 614 -5.24 -9.98 -28.05
C GLY A 614 -6.31 -9.19 -27.32
N VAL A 615 -5.86 -8.28 -26.45
CA VAL A 615 -6.74 -7.49 -25.60
C VAL A 615 -6.41 -6.02 -25.75
N SER A 616 -7.43 -5.17 -25.64
CA SER A 616 -7.24 -3.78 -25.29
C SER A 616 -7.96 -3.47 -23.99
N GLU A 617 -7.25 -2.92 -23.01
CA GLU A 617 -7.78 -2.53 -21.71
C GLU A 617 -7.94 -1.01 -21.69
N PHE A 618 -9.16 -0.53 -21.41
CA PHE A 618 -9.44 0.88 -21.24
C PHE A 618 -9.88 1.15 -19.82
N HIS A 619 -9.10 1.96 -19.10
CA HIS A 619 -9.41 2.38 -17.75
C HIS A 619 -10.08 3.74 -17.73
N TYR A 620 -11.10 3.89 -16.90
CA TYR A 620 -11.72 5.18 -16.60
C TYR A 620 -11.75 5.39 -15.11
N ARG A 621 -11.41 6.60 -14.65
CA ARG A 621 -11.71 7.01 -13.29
C ARG A 621 -13.22 6.95 -13.04
N HIS A 622 -13.59 6.35 -11.94
CA HIS A 622 -14.98 6.19 -11.52
C HIS A 622 -15.19 6.83 -10.14
N THR A 623 -16.29 7.55 -9.98
CA THR A 623 -16.58 8.39 -8.80
C THR A 623 -17.90 8.06 -8.12
N ASP A 624 -18.70 7.16 -8.69
CA ASP A 624 -20.05 6.88 -8.17
C ASP A 624 -20.01 5.93 -6.96
N GLY A 625 -18.82 5.43 -6.59
CA GLY A 625 -18.60 4.53 -5.48
C GLY A 625 -19.02 3.08 -5.77
N ARG A 626 -18.78 2.19 -4.80
CA ARG A 626 -19.22 0.79 -4.88
C ARG A 626 -20.68 0.69 -4.42
N PRO A 627 -21.60 0.09 -5.23
CA PRO A 627 -23.00 -0.03 -4.84
C PRO A 627 -23.21 -0.85 -3.57
N ASP A 628 -24.22 -0.48 -2.76
CA ASP A 628 -24.53 -1.14 -1.49
C ASP A 628 -24.79 -2.65 -1.65
N ARG A 629 -25.43 -3.07 -2.75
CA ARG A 629 -25.67 -4.50 -3.08
C ARG A 629 -24.39 -5.33 -3.24
N CYS A 630 -23.24 -4.68 -3.46
CA CYS A 630 -21.92 -5.30 -3.57
C CYS A 630 -21.11 -5.14 -2.27
N SER A 631 -21.51 -4.25 -1.38
CA SER A 631 -21.00 -4.17 -0.01
C SER A 631 -21.74 -5.20 0.86
N TRP A 632 -21.02 -5.93 1.72
CA TRP A 632 -21.57 -6.91 2.68
C TRP A 632 -21.94 -8.31 2.14
N SER A 633 -20.95 -9.20 2.11
CA SER A 633 -21.16 -10.65 2.23
C SER A 633 -20.06 -11.29 3.10
N VAL A 634 -19.86 -10.75 4.32
CA VAL A 634 -18.93 -11.29 5.32
C VAL A 634 -19.63 -12.22 6.32
N PHE A 635 -20.97 -12.25 6.32
CA PHE A 635 -21.74 -13.26 7.03
C PHE A 635 -22.57 -14.03 6.01
N GLY A 636 -22.40 -15.36 6.02
CA GLY A 636 -23.11 -16.27 5.14
C GLY A 636 -24.62 -16.07 5.23
N ASP A 637 -25.24 -16.21 4.07
CA ASP A 637 -26.68 -16.30 3.86
C ASP A 637 -27.25 -17.45 4.73
N MET A 638 -27.67 -17.12 5.95
CA MET A 638 -28.49 -17.97 6.81
C MET A 638 -29.97 -17.56 6.75
N SER A 639 -30.43 -17.13 5.58
CA SER A 639 -31.85 -17.04 5.28
C SER A 639 -32.18 -17.91 4.08
N GLY A 640 -32.41 -19.20 4.34
CA GLY A 640 -33.05 -20.09 3.37
C GLY A 640 -34.42 -19.54 2.95
N PRO A 641 -34.88 -19.85 1.73
CA PRO A 641 -36.17 -19.37 1.25
C PRO A 641 -37.31 -20.03 2.04
N HIS A 642 -38.03 -19.25 2.83
CA HIS A 642 -39.33 -19.65 3.35
C HIS A 642 -40.38 -19.51 2.25
N ASP A 643 -40.41 -20.48 1.34
CA ASP A 643 -41.62 -20.83 0.60
C ASP A 643 -42.48 -21.71 1.51
N LEU A 644 -43.51 -21.13 2.13
CA LEU A 644 -44.65 -21.89 2.62
C LEU A 644 -45.91 -21.32 1.99
N ALA A 645 -46.42 -22.09 1.03
CA ALA A 645 -47.72 -21.97 0.42
C ALA A 645 -48.82 -21.80 1.49
N ALA A 646 -49.64 -20.76 1.33
CA ALA A 646 -50.88 -20.60 2.07
C ALA A 646 -51.96 -21.54 1.50
N PRO A 647 -52.60 -22.42 2.30
CA PRO A 647 -53.85 -23.04 1.92
C PRO A 647 -55.04 -22.13 2.26
N ALA A 648 -56.03 -22.16 1.38
CA ALA A 648 -57.33 -21.52 1.52
C ALA A 648 -58.15 -22.09 2.69
N GLY A 649 -59.01 -21.27 3.29
CA GLY A 649 -60.14 -21.77 4.09
C GLY A 649 -60.61 -20.90 5.26
N GLU A 650 -61.54 -20.00 4.96
CA GLU A 650 -62.78 -19.71 5.70
C GLU A 650 -62.80 -19.39 7.21
N SER A 651 -63.36 -18.20 7.46
CA SER A 651 -64.43 -17.90 8.44
C SER A 651 -64.08 -17.58 9.91
N GLY A 652 -64.73 -16.52 10.41
CA GLY A 652 -65.28 -16.53 11.77
C GLY A 652 -64.66 -15.57 12.79
N ALA A 653 -65.25 -14.37 12.86
CA ALA A 653 -65.68 -13.67 14.08
C ALA A 653 -64.73 -13.50 15.30
N SER A 654 -64.46 -12.23 15.60
CA SER A 654 -64.46 -11.56 16.92
C SER A 654 -64.51 -12.40 18.21
N ILE A 655 -63.68 -12.04 19.19
CA ILE A 655 -64.09 -11.54 20.53
C ILE A 655 -62.85 -11.10 21.34
N SER A 656 -63.01 -9.94 21.99
CA SER A 656 -62.07 -9.20 22.84
C SER A 656 -61.88 -9.83 24.25
N PRO A 657 -60.95 -9.33 25.09
CA PRO A 657 -60.29 -10.06 26.18
C PRO A 657 -60.99 -9.88 27.54
N PRO A 658 -60.48 -10.53 28.61
CA PRO A 658 -60.56 -9.98 29.96
C PRO A 658 -59.17 -9.71 30.57
N GLN A 659 -59.09 -8.61 31.31
CA GLN A 659 -57.97 -8.18 32.15
C GLN A 659 -58.03 -8.79 33.56
N SER A 660 -56.84 -8.84 34.20
CA SER A 660 -56.52 -8.94 35.64
C SER A 660 -56.99 -10.23 36.35
N SER A 661 -56.28 -10.80 37.33
CA SER A 661 -55.39 -10.23 38.36
C SER A 661 -54.51 -11.32 38.99
N ASP A 662 -53.22 -11.04 39.23
CA ASP A 662 -52.52 -11.18 40.53
C ASP A 662 -51.06 -10.72 40.42
#